data_AF-A0A674NF13-F1
#
_entry.id   AF-A0A674NF13-F1
#
_cell.length_a   1.000
_cell.length_b   1.000
_cell.length_c   1.000
_cell.angle_alpha   90.00
_cell.angle_beta   90.00
_cell.angle_gamma   90.00
#
_symmetry.space_group_name_H-M   'P 1'
#
loop_
_entity.id
_entity.type
_entity.pdbx_description
1 polymer ?
#
loop_
_entity_poly.entity_id
_entity_poly.type
_entity_poly.pdbx_seq_one_letter_code
_entity_poly.pdbx_strand_id
1 'polypeptide(L)'
;METTKLPPSSPSSPTTGFLVPSAEKVDGFPRRSMRRARQRRSHSSSQFRYQSSQVELTPLPLLKDAPVAELHDLFCKKLQQCCVMFDFLDCVADLKGKEIKRAALNELVESVATSRGVLIEPLYPEAIKMISVNIFRTLPPSENPEFDPEEDEPTLEASWPHLQLVYEFFLRFLESLDFQPSMAKRYVDQKFVLQLLELFDSEDPREREYLKTILHRVYGKLLGLRAYIRKQINNIFLRFIYETEHFNGVAELLEILGSIINGFALPLKSEHKQFLVRVLIPLHTARSLSIFHAQLAYCVVQFMEKDATVTEYIIRGLLKYWPKTCTQKEVMFLGEIEEILDVIEPSQFIRIQEPLFKQIAACISSPHFQVAERALYFWNNEYILSLIEENCRVILPLVFATLYRVSKEHWNQTIVSLIYNVLKTFMEMNSKLFDDLTASYKVEKQKELKRERERTELWRGLEEHQERRMQMLTDAARNQRNLQERDKMSSSTCHTVLLNTGVHMPLLGLGTDKLVSPDIVHQAVDAALAAGYRAFDSATVYQNESALGQALKKLLPKYGLTREDVFITSKLGPKDQGERAKEAALRSLAQLDLSYIDLYLIHWPGTQNRSVSDQRNSGNRAQSWAVLEELHAQGTLKAIGVSNYTPAHMRELMQSCKVPPALLQVEFHPQLCQDELRSVCKEYGVCFQAYSSLGRGELLHGPVVLEVAKNCGRSPAQVLLRWAVQQGVPVLPKSSNPDRIRENAEIFDFSISDSDMDRLSALECSHRYCWDPSQVV
;
A
#
# COMPACT_ATOMS: atom_id res chain seq x y z
N MET A 1 68.87 20.38 -38.69
CA MET A 1 70.08 20.49 -37.86
C MET A 1 69.79 19.82 -36.52
N GLU A 2 70.82 19.22 -35.90
CA GLU A 2 70.95 18.97 -34.45
C GLU A 2 69.81 18.22 -33.67
N THR A 3 70.05 16.91 -33.43
CA THR A 3 70.31 16.27 -32.11
C THR A 3 69.43 16.59 -30.86
N THR A 4 69.09 15.68 -29.93
CA THR A 4 69.66 14.33 -29.57
C THR A 4 68.76 13.48 -28.63
N LYS A 5 68.91 12.14 -28.69
CA LYS A 5 68.86 11.10 -27.60
C LYS A 5 67.60 10.82 -26.72
N LEU A 6 67.57 9.56 -26.24
CA LEU A 6 66.74 8.88 -25.21
C LEU A 6 67.68 8.28 -24.11
N PRO A 7 67.21 7.65 -23.00
CA PRO A 7 66.05 7.92 -22.14
C PRO A 7 66.57 8.34 -20.71
N PRO A 8 66.71 7.57 -19.58
CA PRO A 8 66.14 6.29 -19.07
C PRO A 8 65.56 6.30 -17.60
N SER A 9 64.76 5.26 -17.26
CA SER A 9 64.59 4.61 -15.92
C SER A 9 63.96 5.32 -14.70
N SER A 10 63.43 4.50 -13.77
CA SER A 10 62.76 4.81 -12.47
C SER A 10 63.74 5.05 -11.31
N PRO A 11 63.30 5.59 -10.14
CA PRO A 11 63.04 4.70 -8.97
C PRO A 11 62.02 5.20 -7.89
N SER A 12 61.71 4.29 -6.95
CA SER A 12 61.42 4.44 -5.49
C SER A 12 60.64 5.63 -4.89
N SER A 13 59.73 5.28 -3.96
CA SER A 13 59.09 6.19 -2.97
C SER A 13 60.05 6.83 -1.96
N PRO A 14 59.64 7.97 -1.36
CA PRO A 14 59.50 8.00 0.10
C PRO A 14 58.29 8.81 0.63
N THR A 15 58.03 8.67 1.94
CA THR A 15 57.01 9.38 2.74
C THR A 15 57.30 10.86 2.99
N THR A 16 56.25 11.71 3.05
CA THR A 16 55.90 12.54 4.25
C THR A 16 54.52 13.20 4.13
N GLY A 17 53.95 13.60 5.27
CA GLY A 17 52.53 13.99 5.41
C GLY A 17 52.11 15.36 4.86
N PHE A 18 50.78 15.56 4.89
CA PHE A 18 50.10 16.84 4.62
C PHE A 18 49.21 17.22 5.80
N LEU A 19 49.08 18.54 6.05
CA LEU A 19 48.26 19.09 7.13
C LEU A 19 46.80 19.24 6.71
N VAL A 20 45.90 19.11 7.69
CA VAL A 20 44.46 19.38 7.55
C VAL A 20 44.18 20.88 7.78
N PRO A 21 43.56 21.61 6.84
CA PRO A 21 43.07 22.97 7.08
C PRO A 21 41.82 22.96 7.99
N SER A 22 41.73 23.90 8.92
CA SER A 22 40.57 24.06 9.80
C SER A 22 39.37 24.65 9.07
N ALA A 23 38.21 23.97 9.10
CA ALA A 23 36.96 24.49 8.56
C ALA A 23 36.33 25.53 9.49
N GLU A 24 35.84 26.63 8.91
CA GLU A 24 35.11 27.67 9.64
C GLU A 24 33.65 27.26 9.92
N LYS A 25 33.04 27.88 10.94
CA LYS A 25 31.68 27.54 11.38
C LYS A 25 30.61 28.31 10.62
N VAL A 26 29.59 27.58 10.17
CA VAL A 26 28.24 28.13 9.95
C VAL A 26 27.25 27.22 10.69
N ASP A 27 26.90 27.59 11.93
CA ASP A 27 25.87 26.92 12.73
C ASP A 27 24.47 27.26 12.16
N GLY A 28 23.61 26.26 11.96
CA GLY A 28 22.38 26.44 11.18
C GLY A 28 21.12 25.64 11.58
N PHE A 29 21.21 24.64 12.47
CA PHE A 29 20.02 23.93 12.99
C PHE A 29 20.18 23.56 14.48
N PRO A 30 19.10 23.63 15.28
CA PRO A 30 19.20 23.48 16.73
C PRO A 30 19.43 22.02 17.15
N ARG A 31 20.55 21.76 17.83
CA ARG A 31 20.78 20.47 18.50
C ARG A 31 19.65 20.19 19.49
N ARG A 32 18.82 19.16 19.23
CA ARG A 32 17.97 18.57 20.27
C ARG A 32 18.85 18.19 21.45
N SER A 33 18.48 18.65 22.64
CA SER A 33 19.23 18.40 23.87
C SER A 33 19.47 16.91 24.08
N MET A 34 20.74 16.52 24.24
CA MET A 34 21.11 15.21 24.79
C MET A 34 20.55 15.11 26.21
N ARG A 35 19.32 14.62 26.36
CA ARG A 35 18.86 14.06 27.63
C ARG A 35 19.78 12.89 27.92
N ARG A 36 20.63 13.02 28.95
CA ARG A 36 21.34 11.87 29.52
C ARG A 36 20.29 10.80 29.83
N ALA A 37 20.30 9.71 29.07
CA ALA A 37 19.45 8.57 29.35
C ALA A 37 19.78 8.10 30.76
N ARG A 38 18.80 8.15 31.67
CA ARG A 38 18.89 7.37 32.90
C ARG A 38 18.87 5.92 32.45
N GLN A 39 19.96 5.18 32.69
CA GLN A 39 19.92 3.72 32.67
C GLN A 39 18.74 3.29 33.54
N ARG A 40 17.69 2.80 32.90
CA ARG A 40 16.56 2.13 33.54
C ARG A 40 16.81 0.64 33.42
N ARG A 41 16.35 -0.11 34.41
CA ARG A 41 16.73 -1.50 34.58
C ARG A 41 16.08 -2.34 33.48
N SER A 42 16.89 -3.02 32.68
CA SER A 42 16.43 -4.12 31.85
C SER A 42 15.96 -5.27 32.73
N HIS A 43 14.94 -6.00 32.26
CA HIS A 43 14.29 -7.07 33.03
C HIS A 43 14.69 -8.42 32.43
N SER A 44 15.79 -9.01 32.93
CA SER A 44 16.23 -10.33 32.46
C SER A 44 15.14 -11.38 32.63
N SER A 45 15.00 -12.23 31.62
CA SER A 45 14.15 -13.42 31.58
C SER A 45 14.29 -14.36 32.78
N SER A 46 15.43 -14.34 33.48
CA SER A 46 15.67 -15.09 34.73
C SER A 46 14.70 -14.72 35.86
N GLN A 47 14.23 -13.47 35.89
CA GLN A 47 13.46 -12.88 36.98
C GLN A 47 12.10 -13.57 37.21
N PHE A 48 11.48 -14.13 36.17
CA PHE A 48 10.18 -14.82 36.26
C PHE A 48 10.25 -16.24 36.84
N ARG A 49 11.44 -16.80 37.07
CA ARG A 49 11.62 -18.14 37.66
C ARG A 49 12.44 -18.17 38.96
N TYR A 50 12.81 -17.02 39.50
CA TYR A 50 13.48 -16.96 40.80
C TYR A 50 12.53 -17.37 41.93
N GLN A 51 12.51 -18.66 42.25
CA GLN A 51 11.95 -19.13 43.51
C GLN A 51 12.94 -18.78 44.62
N SER A 52 12.53 -17.90 45.55
CA SER A 52 13.35 -17.40 46.65
C SER A 52 13.55 -18.43 47.78
N SER A 53 13.76 -19.69 47.43
CA SER A 53 14.19 -20.75 48.33
C SER A 53 15.71 -20.72 48.46
N GLN A 54 16.21 -20.25 49.60
CA GLN A 54 17.64 -20.20 49.91
C GLN A 54 18.21 -21.63 50.05
N VAL A 55 18.68 -22.20 48.94
CA VAL A 55 19.40 -23.48 48.93
C VAL A 55 20.90 -23.18 48.87
N GLU A 56 21.56 -23.15 50.03
CA GLU A 56 23.03 -23.10 50.08
C GLU A 56 23.61 -24.34 49.39
N LEU A 57 24.24 -24.14 48.23
CA LEU A 57 24.94 -25.21 47.53
C LEU A 57 26.19 -25.62 48.31
N THR A 58 26.24 -26.88 48.72
CA THR A 58 27.47 -27.53 49.21
C THR A 58 28.30 -28.02 48.02
N PRO A 59 29.62 -27.78 47.98
CA PRO A 59 30.46 -28.30 46.91
C PRO A 59 30.55 -29.83 46.99
N LEU A 60 30.23 -30.52 45.88
CA LEU A 60 30.35 -31.97 45.76
C LEU A 60 31.79 -32.40 45.39
N PRO A 61 32.25 -33.60 45.80
CA PRO A 61 33.57 -34.14 45.44
C PRO A 61 33.86 -34.13 43.94
N LEU A 62 35.14 -34.16 43.55
CA LEU A 62 35.54 -34.20 42.14
C LEU A 62 35.24 -35.57 41.51
N LEU A 63 34.77 -35.57 40.27
CA LEU A 63 34.53 -36.78 39.45
C LEU A 63 35.82 -37.57 39.18
N LYS A 64 36.97 -36.90 39.23
CA LYS A 64 38.31 -37.51 39.05
C LYS A 64 38.79 -38.31 40.26
N ASP A 65 38.28 -37.97 41.45
CA ASP A 65 38.68 -38.59 42.73
C ASP A 65 37.67 -39.64 43.22
N ALA A 66 36.52 -39.75 42.55
CA ALA A 66 35.44 -40.66 42.92
C ALA A 66 35.68 -42.10 42.44
N PRO A 67 35.33 -43.13 43.24
CA PRO A 67 35.43 -44.52 42.79
C PRO A 67 34.43 -44.78 41.65
N VAL A 68 34.83 -45.61 40.67
CA VAL A 68 34.08 -45.87 39.44
C VAL A 68 32.63 -46.32 39.69
N ALA A 69 32.36 -47.03 40.79
CA ALA A 69 31.02 -47.45 41.19
C ALA A 69 30.08 -46.30 41.60
N GLU A 70 30.62 -45.19 42.13
CA GLU A 70 29.84 -44.02 42.56
C GLU A 70 29.83 -42.89 41.52
N LEU A 71 30.69 -42.98 40.50
CA LEU A 71 30.93 -41.91 39.51
C LEU A 71 29.64 -41.48 38.79
N HIS A 72 28.78 -42.44 38.38
CA HIS A 72 27.50 -42.12 37.73
C HIS A 72 26.50 -41.46 38.70
N ASP A 73 26.45 -41.89 39.96
CA ASP A 73 25.59 -41.30 41.01
C ASP A 73 26.05 -39.88 41.38
N LEU A 74 27.36 -39.65 41.45
CA LEU A 74 27.94 -38.32 41.67
C LEU A 74 27.67 -37.40 40.47
N PHE A 75 27.72 -37.93 39.24
CA PHE A 75 27.34 -37.20 38.03
C PHE A 75 25.85 -36.81 38.05
N CYS A 76 24.95 -37.72 38.43
CA CYS A 76 23.53 -37.43 38.65
C CYS A 76 23.33 -36.30 39.68
N LYS A 77 24.03 -36.38 40.83
CA LYS A 77 23.97 -35.34 41.89
C LYS A 77 24.49 -33.98 41.40
N LYS A 78 25.56 -33.94 40.60
CA LYS A 78 26.07 -32.69 39.98
C LYS A 78 25.09 -32.12 38.94
N LEU A 79 24.46 -32.95 38.10
CA LEU A 79 23.40 -32.49 37.18
C LEU A 79 22.23 -31.86 37.95
N GLN A 80 21.79 -32.49 39.04
CA GLN A 80 20.72 -31.99 39.89
C GLN A 80 21.09 -30.69 40.60
N GLN A 81 22.35 -30.56 41.08
CA GLN A 81 22.89 -29.31 41.62
C GLN A 81 22.88 -28.17 40.58
N CYS A 82 23.18 -28.48 39.31
CA CYS A 82 23.15 -27.52 38.21
C CYS A 82 21.73 -27.10 37.77
N CYS A 83 20.67 -27.74 38.26
CA CYS A 83 19.28 -27.30 38.07
C CYS A 83 18.90 -26.07 38.93
N VAL A 84 19.71 -25.71 39.94
CA VAL A 84 19.45 -24.51 40.76
C VAL A 84 19.74 -23.24 39.95
N MET A 85 18.78 -22.31 39.93
CA MET A 85 18.86 -21.05 39.19
C MET A 85 19.32 -19.91 40.10
N PHE A 86 20.06 -18.96 39.53
CA PHE A 86 20.54 -17.76 40.21
C PHE A 86 20.13 -16.51 39.42
N ASP A 87 19.81 -15.42 40.10
CA ASP A 87 19.67 -14.12 39.46
C ASP A 87 21.07 -13.51 39.20
N PHE A 88 21.27 -12.97 37.99
CA PHE A 88 22.51 -12.32 37.54
C PHE A 88 22.38 -10.80 37.41
N LEU A 89 21.17 -10.23 37.58
CA LEU A 89 20.96 -8.78 37.66
C LEU A 89 21.56 -8.20 38.96
N ASP A 90 21.59 -8.99 40.04
CA ASP A 90 22.40 -8.72 41.22
C ASP A 90 23.76 -9.41 41.09
N CYS A 91 24.80 -8.62 40.85
CA CYS A 91 26.18 -9.09 40.71
C CYS A 91 26.84 -9.50 42.04
N VAL A 92 26.23 -9.18 43.19
CA VAL A 92 26.79 -9.40 44.54
C VAL A 92 26.10 -10.58 45.24
N ALA A 93 24.81 -10.80 44.99
CA ALA A 93 24.06 -11.94 45.51
C ALA A 93 24.66 -13.29 45.09
N ASP A 94 24.64 -14.27 46.00
CA ASP A 94 24.93 -15.69 45.76
C ASP A 94 26.27 -16.04 45.07
N LEU A 95 27.29 -15.16 45.13
CA LEU A 95 28.61 -15.36 44.51
C LEU A 95 29.21 -16.77 44.74
N LYS A 96 29.12 -17.28 45.99
CA LYS A 96 29.58 -18.64 46.35
C LYS A 96 28.78 -19.74 45.64
N GLY A 97 27.46 -19.62 45.54
CA GLY A 97 26.61 -20.57 44.84
C GLY A 97 26.80 -20.52 43.32
N LYS A 98 26.93 -19.30 42.77
CA LYS A 98 27.26 -19.04 41.36
C LYS A 98 28.59 -19.69 40.96
N GLU A 99 29.63 -19.59 41.80
CA GLU A 99 30.92 -20.20 41.52
C GLU A 99 30.89 -21.74 41.66
N ILE A 100 30.20 -22.29 42.68
CA ILE A 100 30.04 -23.75 42.82
C ILE A 100 29.33 -24.35 41.59
N LYS A 101 28.27 -23.71 41.09
CA LYS A 101 27.59 -24.15 39.85
C LYS A 101 28.48 -23.98 38.61
N ARG A 102 29.28 -22.91 38.51
CA ARG A 102 30.22 -22.70 37.40
C ARG A 102 31.28 -23.81 37.37
N ALA A 103 31.87 -24.15 38.52
CA ALA A 103 32.84 -25.22 38.64
C ALA A 103 32.24 -26.59 38.30
N ALA A 104 31.06 -26.91 38.84
CA ALA A 104 30.36 -28.16 38.56
C ALA A 104 29.98 -28.32 37.07
N LEU A 105 29.50 -27.26 36.42
CA LEU A 105 29.21 -27.28 34.98
C LEU A 105 30.48 -27.50 34.15
N ASN A 106 31.57 -26.79 34.45
CA ASN A 106 32.84 -26.94 33.73
C ASN A 106 33.43 -28.35 33.87
N GLU A 107 33.31 -28.97 35.05
CA GLU A 107 33.73 -30.34 35.31
C GLU A 107 32.86 -31.37 34.55
N LEU A 108 31.54 -31.15 34.48
CA LEU A 108 30.62 -31.98 33.68
C LEU A 108 30.96 -31.89 32.18
N VAL A 109 31.34 -30.72 31.67
CA VAL A 109 31.82 -30.53 30.28
C VAL A 109 33.11 -31.32 30.04
N GLU A 110 34.11 -31.18 30.92
CA GLU A 110 35.39 -31.90 30.79
C GLU A 110 35.17 -33.42 30.83
N SER A 111 34.33 -33.91 31.75
CA SER A 111 34.01 -35.33 31.89
C SER A 111 33.36 -35.91 30.63
N VAL A 112 32.36 -35.24 30.04
CA VAL A 112 31.70 -35.72 28.80
C VAL A 112 32.61 -35.61 27.57
N ALA A 113 33.54 -34.65 27.56
CA ALA A 113 34.51 -34.51 26.46
C ALA A 113 35.66 -35.53 26.51
N THR A 114 36.10 -35.95 27.71
CA THR A 114 37.31 -36.77 27.89
C THR A 114 37.03 -38.23 28.24
N SER A 115 35.99 -38.52 29.02
CA SER A 115 35.72 -39.86 29.54
C SER A 115 34.68 -40.61 28.69
N ARG A 116 35.06 -41.77 28.14
CA ARG A 116 34.13 -42.68 27.44
C ARG A 116 33.32 -43.52 28.42
N GLY A 117 32.13 -43.93 28.01
CA GLY A 117 31.22 -44.78 28.79
C GLY A 117 30.40 -44.06 29.86
N VAL A 118 30.53 -42.73 30.00
CA VAL A 118 29.81 -41.95 31.02
C VAL A 118 28.29 -41.95 30.78
N LEU A 119 27.84 -41.95 29.52
CA LEU A 119 26.44 -41.71 29.12
C LEU A 119 25.54 -42.97 29.19
N ILE A 120 25.20 -43.41 30.41
CA ILE A 120 24.27 -44.52 30.68
C ILE A 120 22.78 -44.11 30.64
N GLU A 121 21.84 -45.06 30.51
CA GLU A 121 20.39 -44.80 30.37
C GLU A 121 19.80 -43.82 31.41
N PRO A 122 20.10 -43.93 32.72
CA PRO A 122 19.55 -43.02 33.74
C PRO A 122 19.99 -41.56 33.62
N LEU A 123 21.09 -41.27 32.92
CA LEU A 123 21.61 -39.91 32.78
C LEU A 123 20.91 -39.08 31.71
N TYR A 124 20.30 -39.71 30.69
CA TYR A 124 19.55 -39.01 29.64
C TYR A 124 18.41 -38.12 30.19
N PRO A 125 17.50 -38.58 31.07
CA PRO A 125 16.45 -37.71 31.61
C PRO A 125 17.01 -36.56 32.45
N GLU A 126 17.97 -36.81 33.35
CA GLU A 126 18.49 -35.76 34.24
C GLU A 126 19.36 -34.74 33.48
N ALA A 127 20.10 -35.15 32.45
CA ALA A 127 20.84 -34.24 31.57
C ALA A 127 19.89 -33.34 30.77
N ILE A 128 18.88 -33.91 30.10
CA ILE A 128 17.88 -33.15 29.34
C ILE A 128 17.07 -32.22 30.25
N LYS A 129 16.74 -32.65 31.47
CA LYS A 129 16.09 -31.83 32.51
C LYS A 129 16.96 -30.66 32.95
N MET A 130 18.24 -30.89 33.26
CA MET A 130 19.20 -29.84 33.63
C MET A 130 19.32 -28.78 32.52
N ILE A 131 19.47 -29.22 31.27
CA ILE A 131 19.48 -28.35 30.08
C ILE A 131 18.16 -27.55 30.00
N SER A 132 17.01 -28.24 30.04
CA SER A 132 15.67 -27.64 29.88
C SER A 132 15.35 -26.58 30.93
N VAL A 133 15.77 -26.78 32.19
CA VAL A 133 15.56 -25.84 33.30
C VAL A 133 16.38 -24.57 33.10
N ASN A 134 17.61 -24.70 32.60
CA ASN A 134 18.53 -23.59 32.40
C ASN A 134 18.25 -22.78 31.12
N ILE A 135 18.06 -23.42 29.95
CA ILE A 135 17.99 -22.70 28.67
C ILE A 135 16.60 -22.15 28.34
N PHE A 136 15.53 -22.94 28.53
CA PHE A 136 14.19 -22.59 28.03
C PHE A 136 13.53 -21.53 28.91
N ARG A 137 13.69 -20.26 28.56
CA ARG A 137 13.11 -19.10 29.24
C ARG A 137 12.31 -18.24 28.25
N THR A 138 11.29 -17.54 28.74
CA THR A 138 10.63 -16.49 27.97
C THR A 138 11.60 -15.32 27.85
N LEU A 139 12.01 -14.99 26.63
CA LEU A 139 12.92 -13.87 26.36
C LEU A 139 12.36 -12.54 26.88
N PRO A 140 13.21 -11.58 27.25
CA PRO A 140 12.75 -10.25 27.67
C PRO A 140 12.02 -9.55 26.51
N PRO A 141 11.09 -8.61 26.80
CA PRO A 141 10.54 -7.75 25.75
C PRO A 141 11.64 -6.81 25.25
N SER A 142 11.83 -6.71 23.93
CA SER A 142 12.82 -5.81 23.34
C SER A 142 12.52 -4.35 23.70
N GLU A 143 13.56 -3.57 23.99
CA GLU A 143 13.42 -2.24 24.61
C GLU A 143 13.20 -1.10 23.60
N ASN A 144 13.46 -1.33 22.29
CA ASN A 144 13.40 -0.31 21.24
C ASN A 144 12.14 -0.42 20.34
N PRO A 145 11.24 0.59 20.35
CA PRO A 145 10.08 0.63 19.45
C PRO A 145 10.38 1.21 18.05
N GLU A 146 11.55 1.85 17.87
CA GLU A 146 12.06 2.35 16.59
C GLU A 146 13.33 1.54 16.19
N PHE A 147 13.28 0.22 16.37
CA PHE A 147 14.39 -0.72 16.14
C PHE A 147 15.00 -0.58 14.73
N ASP A 148 16.25 -0.15 14.66
CA ASP A 148 17.08 -0.26 13.46
C ASP A 148 18.10 -1.39 13.66
N PRO A 149 17.96 -2.53 12.94
CA PRO A 149 18.84 -3.68 13.11
C PRO A 149 20.31 -3.44 12.73
N GLU A 150 20.65 -2.34 12.05
CA GLU A 150 22.03 -2.00 11.70
C GLU A 150 22.69 -1.04 12.70
N GLU A 151 21.93 -0.25 13.45
CA GLU A 151 22.45 0.74 14.42
C GLU A 151 22.34 0.31 15.91
N ASP A 152 21.43 -0.60 16.26
CA ASP A 152 21.18 -0.97 17.67
C ASP A 152 22.26 -1.90 18.27
N GLU A 153 22.83 -1.51 19.43
CA GLU A 153 23.77 -2.36 20.19
C GLU A 153 23.04 -3.58 20.79
N PRO A 154 23.45 -4.82 20.50
CA PRO A 154 22.74 -6.02 20.96
C PRO A 154 22.84 -6.20 22.47
N THR A 155 21.72 -6.41 23.15
CA THR A 155 21.74 -6.63 24.60
C THR A 155 22.35 -8.00 24.94
N LEU A 156 23.32 -7.98 25.87
CA LEU A 156 24.06 -9.18 26.27
C LEU A 156 23.41 -9.83 27.50
N GLU A 157 23.18 -11.14 27.45
CA GLU A 157 22.53 -11.87 28.53
C GLU A 157 23.44 -11.93 29.78
N ALA A 158 22.96 -11.37 30.91
CA ALA A 158 23.72 -11.28 32.15
C ALA A 158 24.07 -12.66 32.74
N SER A 159 23.24 -13.67 32.49
CA SER A 159 23.47 -15.06 32.93
C SER A 159 24.40 -15.88 32.03
N TRP A 160 25.02 -15.26 31.01
CA TRP A 160 25.91 -15.91 30.04
C TRP A 160 27.01 -16.81 30.66
N PRO A 161 27.70 -16.46 31.76
CA PRO A 161 28.76 -17.31 32.33
C PRO A 161 28.29 -18.69 32.84
N HIS A 162 26.99 -18.88 33.05
CA HIS A 162 26.39 -20.21 33.28
C HIS A 162 25.80 -20.80 32.01
N LEU A 163 25.07 -20.01 31.21
CA LEU A 163 24.43 -20.49 29.98
C LEU A 163 25.44 -21.03 28.97
N GLN A 164 26.60 -20.38 28.79
CA GLN A 164 27.67 -20.86 27.91
C GLN A 164 28.10 -22.28 28.25
N LEU A 165 28.29 -22.59 29.54
CA LEU A 165 28.69 -23.93 29.99
C LEU A 165 27.56 -24.96 29.83
N VAL A 166 26.29 -24.55 29.97
CA VAL A 166 25.13 -25.43 29.70
C VAL A 166 25.00 -25.73 28.20
N TYR A 167 25.18 -24.73 27.34
CA TYR A 167 25.17 -24.91 25.89
C TYR A 167 26.36 -25.76 25.41
N GLU A 168 27.56 -25.54 25.94
CA GLU A 168 28.73 -26.34 25.63
C GLU A 168 28.60 -27.78 26.15
N PHE A 169 28.02 -27.98 27.33
CA PHE A 169 27.65 -29.31 27.83
C PHE A 169 26.66 -30.01 26.90
N PHE A 170 25.60 -29.32 26.46
CA PHE A 170 24.61 -29.90 25.55
C PHE A 170 25.22 -30.23 24.19
N LEU A 171 26.09 -29.36 23.66
CA LEU A 171 26.81 -29.61 22.42
C LEU A 171 27.71 -30.86 22.55
N ARG A 172 28.55 -30.97 23.59
CA ARG A 172 29.42 -32.15 23.77
C ARG A 172 28.64 -33.44 24.07
N PHE A 173 27.53 -33.35 24.79
CA PHE A 173 26.59 -34.46 24.98
C PHE A 173 26.00 -34.95 23.64
N LEU A 174 25.61 -34.03 22.75
CA LEU A 174 25.14 -34.37 21.41
C LEU A 174 26.25 -34.87 20.47
N GLU A 175 27.48 -34.37 20.61
CA GLU A 175 28.61 -34.73 19.75
C GLU A 175 29.27 -36.06 20.14
N SER A 176 29.21 -36.43 21.42
CA SER A 176 29.80 -37.66 21.98
C SER A 176 29.52 -38.91 21.13
N LEU A 177 30.53 -39.79 21.06
CA LEU A 177 30.47 -41.09 20.38
C LEU A 177 29.54 -42.07 21.11
N ASP A 178 29.36 -41.90 22.42
CA ASP A 178 28.52 -42.76 23.26
C ASP A 178 27.03 -42.31 23.25
N PHE A 179 26.71 -41.22 22.53
CA PHE A 179 25.34 -40.70 22.42
C PHE A 179 24.44 -41.63 21.59
N GLN A 180 23.33 -42.07 22.17
CA GLN A 180 22.37 -42.99 21.54
C GLN A 180 21.06 -42.27 21.12
N PRO A 181 20.82 -42.05 19.81
CA PRO A 181 19.60 -41.38 19.31
C PRO A 181 18.30 -42.11 19.69
N SER A 182 18.36 -43.44 19.85
CA SER A 182 17.27 -44.33 20.28
C SER A 182 16.74 -44.02 21.68
N MET A 183 17.59 -43.47 22.55
CA MET A 183 17.30 -43.13 23.94
C MET A 183 16.89 -41.66 24.05
N ALA A 184 17.70 -40.77 23.47
CA ALA A 184 17.46 -39.33 23.47
C ALA A 184 16.08 -38.93 22.92
N LYS A 185 15.58 -39.61 21.88
CA LYS A 185 14.24 -39.36 21.29
C LYS A 185 13.05 -39.54 22.25
N ARG A 186 13.25 -40.11 23.45
CA ARG A 186 12.21 -40.21 24.49
C ARG A 186 12.04 -38.90 25.29
N TYR A 187 13.04 -38.02 25.25
CA TYR A 187 13.13 -36.80 26.06
C TYR A 187 13.30 -35.54 25.20
N VAL A 188 14.00 -35.66 24.06
CA VAL A 188 14.03 -34.64 23.00
C VAL A 188 12.85 -34.91 22.06
N ASP A 189 11.71 -34.32 22.38
CA ASP A 189 10.45 -34.46 21.65
C ASP A 189 10.15 -33.22 20.76
N GLN A 190 8.92 -33.15 20.23
CA GLN A 190 8.47 -31.99 19.45
C GLN A 190 8.36 -30.72 20.29
N LYS A 191 8.00 -30.83 21.58
CA LYS A 191 7.93 -29.68 22.48
C LYS A 191 9.33 -29.12 22.79
N PHE A 192 10.30 -29.98 23.10
CA PHE A 192 11.69 -29.59 23.30
C PHE A 192 12.24 -28.84 22.06
N VAL A 193 11.96 -29.33 20.85
CA VAL A 193 12.36 -28.67 19.61
C VAL A 193 11.69 -27.30 19.42
N LEU A 194 10.40 -27.17 19.76
CA LEU A 194 9.71 -25.88 19.68
C LEU A 194 10.31 -24.86 20.65
N GLN A 195 10.53 -25.25 21.91
CA GLN A 195 11.14 -24.37 22.92
C GLN A 195 12.61 -24.03 22.60
N LEU A 196 13.32 -24.88 21.86
CA LEU A 196 14.67 -24.59 21.36
C LEU A 196 14.65 -23.58 20.20
N LEU A 197 13.63 -23.65 19.34
CA LEU A 197 13.43 -22.71 18.23
C LEU A 197 12.97 -21.32 18.73
N GLU A 198 12.17 -21.27 19.79
CA GLU A 198 11.75 -20.01 20.44
C GLU A 198 12.94 -19.18 20.96
N LEU A 199 14.07 -19.82 21.32
CA LEU A 199 15.28 -19.13 21.80
C LEU A 199 16.12 -18.48 20.68
N PHE A 200 15.88 -18.79 19.41
CA PHE A 200 16.59 -18.13 18.29
C PHE A 200 16.25 -16.64 18.18
N ASP A 201 15.19 -16.16 18.84
CA ASP A 201 14.84 -14.75 18.91
C ASP A 201 15.66 -13.95 19.93
N SER A 202 16.61 -14.59 20.62
CA SER A 202 17.50 -13.93 21.60
C SER A 202 18.36 -12.85 20.94
N GLU A 203 18.42 -11.66 21.52
CA GLU A 203 19.23 -10.53 21.02
C GLU A 203 20.74 -10.85 21.06
N ASP A 204 21.18 -11.73 21.96
CA ASP A 204 22.59 -12.09 22.14
C ASP A 204 23.10 -13.04 21.02
N PRO A 205 24.01 -12.59 20.13
CA PRO A 205 24.47 -13.41 19.01
C PRO A 205 25.25 -14.65 19.46
N ARG A 206 25.82 -14.64 20.68
CA ARG A 206 26.57 -15.78 21.22
C ARG A 206 25.63 -16.93 21.55
N GLU A 207 24.43 -16.63 22.04
CA GLU A 207 23.39 -17.62 22.28
C GLU A 207 22.89 -18.23 20.96
N ARG A 208 22.63 -17.39 19.95
CA ARG A 208 22.20 -17.85 18.63
C ARG A 208 23.23 -18.76 17.94
N GLU A 209 24.53 -18.51 18.09
CA GLU A 209 25.59 -19.37 17.51
C GLU A 209 25.64 -20.78 18.12
N TYR A 210 25.51 -20.91 19.44
CA TYR A 210 25.39 -22.23 20.09
C TYR A 210 24.08 -22.93 19.70
N LEU A 211 22.96 -22.20 19.69
CA LEU A 211 21.65 -22.72 19.25
C LEU A 211 21.70 -23.23 17.80
N LYS A 212 22.35 -22.49 16.89
CA LYS A 212 22.57 -22.86 15.49
C LYS A 212 23.25 -24.21 15.37
N THR A 213 24.38 -24.35 16.06
CA THR A 213 25.20 -25.57 16.06
C THR A 213 24.43 -26.75 16.67
N ILE A 214 23.77 -26.54 17.81
CA ILE A 214 22.99 -27.56 18.52
C ILE A 214 21.79 -28.04 17.68
N LEU A 215 21.01 -27.13 17.09
CA LEU A 215 19.87 -27.48 16.24
C LEU A 215 20.32 -28.24 14.98
N HIS A 216 21.47 -27.88 14.39
CA HIS A 216 22.06 -28.64 13.29
C HIS A 216 22.46 -30.06 13.74
N ARG A 217 23.14 -30.24 14.89
CA ARG A 217 23.45 -31.58 15.45
C ARG A 217 22.19 -32.40 15.74
N VAL A 218 21.14 -31.77 16.29
CA VAL A 218 19.82 -32.38 16.53
C VAL A 218 19.17 -32.83 15.22
N TYR A 219 19.11 -31.98 14.19
CA TYR A 219 18.59 -32.35 12.87
C TYR A 219 19.40 -33.50 12.24
N GLY A 220 20.72 -33.47 12.41
CA GLY A 220 21.63 -34.52 12.00
C GLY A 220 21.30 -35.88 12.62
N LYS A 221 21.40 -36.00 13.95
CA LYS A 221 21.27 -37.28 14.68
C LYS A 221 19.83 -37.77 14.89
N LEU A 222 18.84 -36.89 15.04
CA LEU A 222 17.44 -37.25 15.37
C LEU A 222 16.52 -37.22 14.13
N LEU A 223 16.69 -38.21 13.25
CA LEU A 223 16.01 -38.32 11.94
C LEU A 223 14.48 -38.07 11.99
N GLY A 224 13.79 -38.57 13.02
CA GLY A 224 12.33 -38.44 13.16
C GLY A 224 11.84 -37.01 13.39
N LEU A 225 12.70 -36.10 13.87
CA LEU A 225 12.35 -34.70 14.11
C LEU A 225 12.55 -33.82 12.87
N ARG A 226 13.27 -34.29 11.84
CA ARG A 226 13.63 -33.50 10.65
C ARG A 226 12.44 -32.83 9.96
N ALA A 227 11.32 -33.55 9.80
CA ALA A 227 10.10 -33.00 9.18
C ALA A 227 9.43 -31.93 10.06
N TYR A 228 9.47 -32.10 11.38
CA TYR A 228 8.93 -31.14 12.34
C TYR A 228 9.78 -29.86 12.39
N ILE A 229 11.11 -29.99 12.43
CA ILE A 229 12.06 -28.87 12.40
C ILE A 229 11.84 -28.01 11.14
N ARG A 230 11.82 -28.61 9.94
CA ARG A 230 11.54 -27.86 8.70
C ARG A 230 10.17 -27.18 8.71
N LYS A 231 9.15 -27.81 9.29
CA LYS A 231 7.81 -27.20 9.42
C LYS A 231 7.81 -26.00 10.35
N GLN A 232 8.49 -26.07 11.50
CA GLN A 232 8.51 -24.96 12.45
C GLN A 232 9.39 -23.79 11.98
N ILE A 233 10.53 -24.05 11.35
CA ILE A 233 11.34 -22.97 10.72
C ILE A 233 10.53 -22.26 9.61
N ASN A 234 9.77 -23.01 8.81
CA ASN A 234 8.84 -22.45 7.82
C ASN A 234 7.76 -21.58 8.50
N ASN A 235 7.13 -22.04 9.58
CA ASN A 235 6.16 -21.26 10.34
C ASN A 235 6.77 -19.95 10.90
N ILE A 236 8.01 -19.99 11.42
CA ILE A 236 8.74 -18.82 11.92
C ILE A 236 8.98 -17.82 10.78
N PHE A 237 9.47 -18.26 9.63
CA PHE A 237 9.69 -17.39 8.48
C PHE A 237 8.38 -16.81 7.93
N LEU A 238 7.28 -17.57 7.87
CA LEU A 238 5.98 -17.04 7.46
C LEU A 238 5.46 -15.97 8.44
N ARG A 239 5.62 -16.18 9.74
CA ARG A 239 5.28 -15.19 10.78
C ARG A 239 6.13 -13.92 10.66
N PHE A 240 7.44 -14.07 10.46
CA PHE A 240 8.35 -12.96 10.22
C PHE A 240 7.97 -12.14 8.98
N ILE A 241 7.70 -12.80 7.84
CA ILE A 241 7.38 -12.14 6.56
C ILE A 241 6.00 -11.44 6.58
N TYR A 242 4.99 -12.02 7.24
CA TYR A 242 3.60 -11.59 7.09
C TYR A 242 2.91 -11.06 8.37
N GLU A 243 3.49 -11.24 9.57
CA GLU A 243 2.89 -10.79 10.84
C GLU A 243 3.74 -9.79 11.61
N THR A 244 5.05 -10.03 11.79
CA THR A 244 5.88 -9.26 12.75
C THR A 244 6.93 -8.33 12.12
N GLU A 245 7.47 -8.65 10.94
CA GLU A 245 8.70 -8.03 10.36
C GLU A 245 9.94 -8.04 11.29
N HIS A 246 9.85 -8.67 12.46
CA HIS A 246 10.89 -8.76 13.49
C HIS A 246 11.04 -10.22 13.96
N PHE A 247 12.28 -10.71 13.90
CA PHE A 247 12.79 -11.94 14.48
C PHE A 247 14.32 -11.89 14.39
N ASN A 248 15.06 -12.14 15.47
CA ASN A 248 16.51 -11.90 15.48
C ASN A 248 17.31 -13.00 14.75
N GLY A 249 16.93 -14.28 14.90
CA GLY A 249 17.71 -15.43 14.43
C GLY A 249 17.52 -15.85 12.97
N VAL A 250 17.20 -14.93 12.05
CA VAL A 250 16.92 -15.29 10.63
C VAL A 250 18.17 -15.84 9.95
N ALA A 251 19.33 -15.19 10.14
CA ALA A 251 20.60 -15.58 9.51
C ALA A 251 21.04 -16.99 9.93
N GLU A 252 21.00 -17.28 11.23
CA GLU A 252 21.42 -18.54 11.80
C GLU A 252 20.51 -19.70 11.38
N LEU A 253 19.18 -19.46 11.28
CA LEU A 253 18.26 -20.46 10.73
C LEU A 253 18.50 -20.71 9.23
N LEU A 254 18.88 -19.68 8.45
CA LEU A 254 19.23 -19.84 7.04
C LEU A 254 20.53 -20.64 6.85
N GLU A 255 21.57 -20.44 7.66
CA GLU A 255 22.81 -21.26 7.56
C GLU A 255 22.54 -22.75 7.77
N ILE A 256 21.70 -23.09 8.76
CA ILE A 256 21.25 -24.48 8.99
C ILE A 256 20.47 -24.99 7.77
N LEU A 257 19.59 -24.17 7.19
CA LEU A 257 18.84 -24.54 6.00
C LEU A 257 19.73 -24.74 4.78
N GLY A 258 20.75 -23.92 4.55
CA GLY A 258 21.72 -24.10 3.46
C GLY A 258 22.40 -25.47 3.53
N SER A 259 22.85 -25.87 4.73
CA SER A 259 23.39 -27.21 4.97
C SER A 259 22.36 -28.32 4.73
N ILE A 260 21.10 -28.10 5.15
CA ILE A 260 19.99 -29.05 4.91
C ILE A 260 19.64 -29.18 3.42
N ILE A 261 19.66 -28.09 2.66
CA ILE A 261 19.37 -28.02 1.22
C ILE A 261 20.47 -28.74 0.43
N ASN A 262 21.74 -28.52 0.80
CA ASN A 262 22.86 -29.27 0.22
C ASN A 262 22.70 -30.79 0.44
N GLY A 263 22.17 -31.19 1.61
CA GLY A 263 21.82 -32.57 1.95
C GLY A 263 20.51 -33.13 1.36
N PHE A 264 19.84 -32.45 0.41
CA PHE A 264 18.65 -32.99 -0.24
C PHE A 264 18.97 -34.09 -1.27
N ALA A 265 18.15 -35.15 -1.26
CA ALA A 265 18.20 -36.20 -2.27
C ALA A 265 17.52 -35.75 -3.58
N LEU A 266 18.07 -36.20 -4.71
CA LEU A 266 17.49 -35.98 -6.04
C LEU A 266 16.57 -37.15 -6.45
N PRO A 267 15.49 -36.90 -7.20
CA PRO A 267 14.98 -35.59 -7.63
C PRO A 267 14.37 -34.78 -6.47
N LEU A 268 14.47 -33.44 -6.54
CA LEU A 268 13.90 -32.57 -5.51
C LEU A 268 12.39 -32.75 -5.37
N LYS A 269 11.95 -33.03 -4.14
CA LYS A 269 10.54 -33.17 -3.80
C LYS A 269 9.76 -31.86 -3.99
N SER A 270 8.47 -31.99 -4.28
CA SER A 270 7.52 -30.87 -4.32
C SER A 270 7.46 -30.06 -3.02
N GLU A 271 7.62 -30.69 -1.84
CA GLU A 271 7.72 -29.97 -0.55
C GLU A 271 8.88 -28.95 -0.54
N HIS A 272 10.01 -29.27 -1.19
CA HIS A 272 11.20 -28.41 -1.20
C HIS A 272 11.08 -27.30 -2.26
N LYS A 273 10.53 -27.60 -3.45
CA LYS A 273 10.23 -26.58 -4.47
C LYS A 273 9.16 -25.57 -3.98
N GLN A 274 8.16 -26.02 -3.22
CA GLN A 274 7.19 -25.13 -2.60
C GLN A 274 7.80 -24.26 -1.48
N PHE A 275 8.73 -24.80 -0.69
CA PHE A 275 9.46 -24.04 0.34
C PHE A 275 10.27 -22.88 -0.27
N LEU A 276 11.05 -23.15 -1.33
CA LEU A 276 11.77 -22.13 -2.08
C LEU A 276 10.84 -20.99 -2.54
N VAL A 277 9.76 -21.32 -3.27
CA VAL A 277 8.88 -20.33 -3.92
C VAL A 277 7.96 -19.59 -2.93
N ARG A 278 7.57 -20.20 -1.81
CA ARG A 278 6.63 -19.59 -0.84
C ARG A 278 7.29 -18.97 0.40
N VAL A 279 8.56 -19.29 0.66
CA VAL A 279 9.25 -18.87 1.89
C VAL A 279 10.55 -18.14 1.59
N LEU A 280 11.51 -18.78 0.91
CA LEU A 280 12.81 -18.15 0.63
C LEU A 280 12.68 -16.95 -0.33
N ILE A 281 11.97 -17.10 -1.46
CA ILE A 281 11.80 -16.00 -2.42
C ILE A 281 11.08 -14.80 -1.77
N PRO A 282 9.97 -14.94 -1.02
CA PRO A 282 9.37 -13.81 -0.30
C PRO A 282 10.23 -13.23 0.84
N LEU A 283 11.20 -13.97 1.41
CA LEU A 283 12.03 -13.45 2.51
C LEU A 283 12.84 -12.19 2.10
N HIS A 284 13.17 -12.06 0.81
CA HIS A 284 13.78 -10.86 0.23
C HIS A 284 12.91 -9.58 0.33
N THR A 285 11.62 -9.67 0.65
CA THR A 285 10.78 -8.46 0.85
C THR A 285 11.06 -7.76 2.17
N ALA A 286 11.49 -8.47 3.21
CA ALA A 286 11.70 -7.95 4.56
C ALA A 286 12.66 -6.75 4.62
N ARG A 287 12.43 -5.82 5.55
CA ARG A 287 13.23 -4.58 5.66
C ARG A 287 14.69 -4.87 6.03
N SER A 288 14.87 -5.68 7.06
CA SER A 288 16.12 -6.16 7.66
C SER A 288 16.93 -7.16 6.81
N LEU A 289 16.77 -7.14 5.47
CA LEU A 289 17.39 -8.11 4.56
C LEU A 289 18.93 -8.14 4.66
N SER A 290 19.55 -6.99 4.89
CA SER A 290 21.01 -6.80 4.99
C SER A 290 21.68 -7.76 5.98
N ILE A 291 21.06 -8.03 7.13
CA ILE A 291 21.61 -8.90 8.18
C ILE A 291 21.84 -10.34 7.67
N PHE A 292 20.94 -10.83 6.82
CA PHE A 292 20.84 -12.24 6.44
C PHE A 292 20.92 -12.49 4.92
N HIS A 293 21.22 -11.46 4.13
CA HIS A 293 21.23 -11.52 2.67
C HIS A 293 22.16 -12.61 2.12
N ALA A 294 23.40 -12.68 2.62
CA ALA A 294 24.39 -13.65 2.15
C ALA A 294 23.97 -15.11 2.45
N GLN A 295 23.39 -15.34 3.63
CA GLN A 295 22.84 -16.63 4.04
C GLN A 295 21.64 -17.04 3.19
N LEU A 296 20.81 -16.07 2.77
CA LEU A 296 19.66 -16.30 1.90
C LEU A 296 20.09 -16.57 0.45
N ALA A 297 20.96 -15.74 -0.12
CA ALA A 297 21.56 -15.93 -1.44
C ALA A 297 22.22 -17.32 -1.56
N TYR A 298 23.02 -17.71 -0.56
CA TYR A 298 23.61 -19.05 -0.47
C TYR A 298 22.54 -20.16 -0.50
N CYS A 299 21.42 -20.01 0.22
CA CYS A 299 20.32 -20.97 0.17
C CYS A 299 19.64 -21.04 -1.21
N VAL A 300 19.55 -19.92 -1.93
CA VAL A 300 18.95 -19.84 -3.28
C VAL A 300 19.87 -20.50 -4.31
N VAL A 301 21.17 -20.19 -4.31
CA VAL A 301 22.19 -20.83 -5.17
C VAL A 301 22.28 -22.34 -4.90
N GLN A 302 22.28 -22.75 -3.63
CA GLN A 302 22.26 -24.18 -3.26
C GLN A 302 20.99 -24.90 -3.73
N PHE A 303 19.86 -24.20 -3.93
CA PHE A 303 18.68 -24.79 -4.58
C PHE A 303 18.86 -24.99 -6.09
N MET A 304 19.60 -24.10 -6.76
CA MET A 304 19.92 -24.22 -8.19
C MET A 304 20.90 -25.35 -8.48
N GLU A 305 21.98 -25.50 -7.68
CA GLU A 305 22.95 -26.60 -7.80
C GLU A 305 22.29 -28.00 -7.77
N LYS A 306 21.15 -28.15 -7.09
CA LYS A 306 20.40 -29.42 -7.02
C LYS A 306 19.46 -29.64 -8.19
N ASP A 307 18.95 -28.58 -8.82
CA ASP A 307 17.92 -28.69 -9.86
C ASP A 307 17.77 -27.39 -10.67
N ALA A 308 18.53 -27.24 -11.76
CA ALA A 308 18.50 -26.05 -12.61
C ALA A 308 17.09 -25.68 -13.15
N THR A 309 16.09 -26.57 -13.09
CA THR A 309 14.70 -26.22 -13.45
C THR A 309 14.04 -25.23 -12.48
N VAL A 310 14.61 -24.99 -11.28
CA VAL A 310 14.08 -23.98 -10.34
C VAL A 310 14.51 -22.55 -10.68
N THR A 311 15.57 -22.36 -11.46
CA THR A 311 16.18 -21.04 -11.73
C THR A 311 15.21 -20.06 -12.40
N GLU A 312 14.34 -20.54 -13.30
CA GLU A 312 13.31 -19.69 -13.91
C GLU A 312 12.30 -19.15 -12.87
N TYR A 313 11.97 -19.94 -11.84
CA TYR A 313 11.08 -19.52 -10.75
C TYR A 313 11.78 -18.55 -9.79
N ILE A 314 13.08 -18.74 -9.54
CA ILE A 314 13.92 -17.86 -8.72
C ILE A 314 13.99 -16.47 -9.35
N ILE A 315 14.51 -16.36 -10.58
CA ILE A 315 14.69 -15.05 -11.24
C ILE A 315 13.35 -14.34 -11.46
N ARG A 316 12.29 -15.05 -11.89
CA ARG A 316 10.95 -14.43 -11.99
C ARG A 316 10.40 -14.00 -10.62
N GLY A 317 10.82 -14.66 -9.53
CA GLY A 317 10.51 -14.30 -8.15
C GLY A 317 11.22 -13.03 -7.67
N LEU A 318 12.55 -12.96 -7.85
CA LEU A 318 13.35 -11.79 -7.50
C LEU A 318 12.91 -10.55 -8.32
N LEU A 319 12.71 -10.70 -9.63
CA LEU A 319 12.19 -9.62 -10.49
C LEU A 319 10.77 -9.16 -10.10
N LYS A 320 9.93 -10.04 -9.53
CA LYS A 320 8.61 -9.66 -8.99
C LYS A 320 8.74 -8.82 -7.72
N TYR A 321 9.70 -9.13 -6.85
CA TYR A 321 9.92 -8.45 -5.57
C TYR A 321 11.01 -7.37 -5.62
N TRP A 322 11.37 -6.91 -6.82
CA TRP A 322 12.43 -5.93 -7.02
C TRP A 322 12.22 -4.66 -6.17
N PRO A 323 13.21 -4.24 -5.36
CA PRO A 323 13.09 -3.08 -4.49
C PRO A 323 13.06 -1.79 -5.32
N LYS A 324 12.03 -0.95 -5.12
CA LYS A 324 11.85 0.33 -5.85
C LYS A 324 12.05 1.58 -4.99
N THR A 325 12.28 1.40 -3.70
CA THR A 325 12.31 2.46 -2.67
C THR A 325 13.58 2.46 -1.83
N CYS A 326 14.41 1.41 -1.92
CA CYS A 326 15.63 1.25 -1.13
C CYS A 326 16.79 0.81 -2.04
N THR A 327 17.75 1.70 -2.26
CA THR A 327 18.87 1.47 -3.19
C THR A 327 19.90 0.48 -2.66
N GLN A 328 20.09 0.39 -1.34
CA GLN A 328 20.92 -0.66 -0.72
C GLN A 328 20.39 -2.06 -1.05
N LYS A 329 19.06 -2.27 -0.95
CA LYS A 329 18.42 -3.54 -1.36
C LYS A 329 18.55 -3.80 -2.86
N GLU A 330 18.53 -2.76 -3.70
CA GLU A 330 18.74 -2.90 -5.14
C GLU A 330 20.18 -3.33 -5.47
N VAL A 331 21.18 -2.81 -4.76
CA VAL A 331 22.58 -3.27 -4.85
C VAL A 331 22.75 -4.72 -4.35
N MET A 332 22.04 -5.11 -3.28
CA MET A 332 22.02 -6.49 -2.78
C MET A 332 21.42 -7.47 -3.80
N PHE A 333 20.24 -7.17 -4.36
CA PHE A 333 19.60 -7.97 -5.41
C PHE A 333 20.47 -8.11 -6.67
N LEU A 334 21.23 -7.06 -7.04
CA LEU A 334 22.20 -7.13 -8.13
C LEU A 334 23.39 -8.06 -7.78
N GLY A 335 23.80 -8.13 -6.52
CA GLY A 335 24.79 -9.10 -6.04
C GLY A 335 24.30 -10.54 -6.11
N GLU A 336 23.11 -10.82 -5.56
CA GLU A 336 22.48 -12.15 -5.62
C GLU A 336 22.31 -12.63 -7.08
N ILE A 337 21.93 -11.73 -7.99
CA ILE A 337 21.78 -12.08 -9.41
C ILE A 337 23.12 -12.40 -10.09
N GLU A 338 24.23 -11.78 -9.70
CA GLU A 338 25.55 -12.18 -10.21
C GLU A 338 25.92 -13.60 -9.72
N GLU A 339 25.77 -13.88 -8.42
CA GLU A 339 26.01 -15.21 -7.86
C GLU A 339 25.10 -16.30 -8.48
N ILE A 340 23.86 -15.95 -8.81
CA ILE A 340 22.91 -16.83 -9.53
C ILE A 340 23.33 -17.04 -11.00
N LEU A 341 23.86 -16.01 -11.68
CA LEU A 341 24.31 -16.11 -13.06
C LEU A 341 25.63 -16.89 -13.21
N ASP A 342 26.49 -16.91 -12.19
CA ASP A 342 27.71 -17.74 -12.18
C ASP A 342 27.42 -19.25 -12.16
N VAL A 343 26.21 -19.65 -11.75
CA VAL A 343 25.78 -21.06 -11.61
C VAL A 343 24.67 -21.43 -12.60
N ILE A 344 24.28 -20.53 -13.52
CA ILE A 344 23.17 -20.80 -14.45
C ILE A 344 23.58 -21.66 -15.65
N GLU A 345 22.77 -22.67 -16.00
CA GLU A 345 22.90 -23.31 -17.31
C GLU A 345 22.50 -22.34 -18.44
N PRO A 346 23.23 -22.30 -19.58
CA PRO A 346 22.80 -21.55 -20.77
C PRO A 346 21.38 -21.92 -21.24
N SER A 347 20.97 -23.18 -21.02
CA SER A 347 19.63 -23.71 -21.32
C SER A 347 18.50 -22.98 -20.58
N GLN A 348 18.77 -22.48 -19.37
CA GLN A 348 17.81 -21.74 -18.54
C GLN A 348 17.97 -20.23 -18.73
N PHE A 349 19.19 -19.73 -18.91
CA PHE A 349 19.49 -18.32 -19.20
C PHE A 349 18.64 -17.78 -20.37
N ILE A 350 18.52 -18.57 -21.45
CA ILE A 350 17.72 -18.23 -22.64
C ILE A 350 16.25 -17.88 -22.31
N ARG A 351 15.69 -18.43 -21.21
CA ARG A 351 14.28 -18.20 -20.79
C ARG A 351 14.08 -16.93 -19.97
N ILE A 352 15.15 -16.44 -19.33
CA ILE A 352 15.12 -15.32 -18.38
C ILE A 352 15.79 -14.05 -18.93
N GLN A 353 16.63 -14.16 -19.96
CA GLN A 353 17.42 -13.04 -20.49
C GLN A 353 16.58 -11.80 -20.83
N GLU A 354 15.40 -11.96 -21.44
CA GLU A 354 14.55 -10.82 -21.80
C GLU A 354 14.06 -10.01 -20.60
N PRO A 355 13.33 -10.58 -19.62
CA PRO A 355 12.91 -9.82 -18.44
C PRO A 355 14.08 -9.39 -17.56
N LEU A 356 15.16 -10.19 -17.48
CA LEU A 356 16.35 -9.87 -16.69
C LEU A 356 17.10 -8.64 -17.25
N PHE A 357 17.46 -8.63 -18.53
CA PHE A 357 18.20 -7.52 -19.12
C PHE A 357 17.34 -6.26 -19.31
N LYS A 358 16.00 -6.38 -19.36
CA LYS A 358 15.10 -5.22 -19.23
C LYS A 358 15.18 -4.58 -17.84
N GLN A 359 15.35 -5.37 -16.76
CA GLN A 359 15.57 -4.83 -15.42
C GLN A 359 16.99 -4.30 -15.23
N ILE A 360 18.03 -5.01 -15.70
CA ILE A 360 19.42 -4.52 -15.67
C ILE A 360 19.54 -3.18 -16.43
N ALA A 361 18.86 -3.03 -17.57
CA ALA A 361 18.77 -1.75 -18.28
C ALA A 361 18.11 -0.65 -17.43
N ALA A 362 17.07 -0.95 -16.64
CA ALA A 362 16.50 0.02 -15.70
C ALA A 362 17.52 0.42 -14.61
N CYS A 363 18.26 -0.55 -14.04
CA CYS A 363 19.30 -0.30 -13.03
C CYS A 363 20.46 0.55 -13.56
N ILE A 364 20.93 0.31 -14.80
CA ILE A 364 21.94 1.15 -15.49
C ILE A 364 21.42 2.57 -15.73
N SER A 365 20.11 2.75 -15.87
CA SER A 365 19.47 4.07 -15.97
C SER A 365 19.18 4.73 -14.61
N SER A 366 19.52 4.09 -13.49
CA SER A 366 19.27 4.65 -12.16
C SER A 366 20.16 5.88 -11.91
N PRO A 367 19.63 6.99 -11.37
CA PRO A 367 20.44 8.15 -10.99
C PRO A 367 21.35 7.88 -9.77
N HIS A 368 21.11 6.77 -9.06
CA HIS A 368 21.86 6.39 -7.87
C HIS A 368 23.13 5.62 -8.24
N PHE A 369 24.30 6.22 -8.02
CA PHE A 369 25.55 5.74 -8.60
C PHE A 369 25.87 4.28 -8.26
N GLN A 370 25.72 3.85 -7.01
CA GLN A 370 26.04 2.48 -6.59
C GLN A 370 25.20 1.41 -7.31
N VAL A 371 23.97 1.74 -7.74
CA VAL A 371 23.09 0.81 -8.46
C VAL A 371 23.55 0.65 -9.90
N ALA A 372 23.77 1.77 -10.59
CA ALA A 372 24.26 1.74 -11.97
C ALA A 372 25.67 1.12 -12.06
N GLU A 373 26.55 1.44 -11.11
CA GLU A 373 27.89 0.87 -10.96
C GLU A 373 27.83 -0.66 -10.71
N ARG A 374 27.04 -1.13 -9.73
CA ARG A 374 26.89 -2.57 -9.45
C ARG A 374 26.32 -3.35 -10.63
N ALA A 375 25.40 -2.76 -11.40
CA ALA A 375 24.83 -3.35 -12.61
C ALA A 375 25.82 -3.38 -13.79
N LEU A 376 26.69 -2.36 -13.93
CA LEU A 376 27.72 -2.33 -14.98
C LEU A 376 28.87 -3.32 -14.69
N TYR A 377 29.14 -3.64 -13.42
CA TYR A 377 30.14 -4.64 -13.05
C TYR A 377 29.86 -6.05 -13.60
N PHE A 378 28.63 -6.37 -14.00
CA PHE A 378 28.28 -7.66 -14.64
C PHE A 378 29.09 -7.94 -15.92
N TRP A 379 29.60 -6.91 -16.60
CA TRP A 379 30.44 -7.05 -17.80
C TRP A 379 31.92 -7.32 -17.49
N ASN A 380 32.34 -7.27 -16.22
CA ASN A 380 33.68 -7.68 -15.79
C ASN A 380 33.75 -9.18 -15.47
N ASN A 381 32.61 -9.86 -15.36
CA ASN A 381 32.52 -11.28 -15.08
C ASN A 381 32.61 -12.08 -16.38
N GLU A 382 33.64 -12.91 -16.53
CA GLU A 382 33.93 -13.65 -17.77
C GLU A 382 32.80 -14.62 -18.16
N TYR A 383 32.13 -15.24 -17.18
CA TYR A 383 31.05 -16.20 -17.46
C TYR A 383 29.79 -15.49 -17.96
N ILE A 384 29.36 -14.44 -17.24
CA ILE A 384 28.24 -13.59 -17.66
C ILE A 384 28.50 -12.99 -19.04
N LEU A 385 29.75 -12.57 -19.31
CA LEU A 385 30.14 -12.03 -20.61
C LEU A 385 30.00 -13.06 -21.74
N SER A 386 30.36 -14.33 -21.51
CA SER A 386 30.17 -15.41 -22.48
C SER A 386 28.68 -15.67 -22.80
N LEU A 387 27.82 -15.68 -21.78
CA LEU A 387 26.37 -15.82 -21.94
C LEU A 387 25.76 -14.65 -22.74
N ILE A 388 26.28 -13.44 -22.53
CA ILE A 388 25.93 -12.24 -23.30
C ILE A 388 26.41 -12.33 -24.75
N GLU A 389 27.60 -12.87 -25.01
CA GLU A 389 28.13 -13.03 -26.38
C GLU A 389 27.26 -13.98 -27.22
N GLU A 390 26.98 -15.19 -26.71
CA GLU A 390 26.11 -16.17 -27.37
C GLU A 390 24.72 -15.60 -27.71
N ASN A 391 24.18 -14.77 -26.82
CA ASN A 391 22.84 -14.21 -26.90
C ASN A 391 22.79 -12.74 -27.34
N CYS A 392 23.90 -12.19 -27.85
CA CYS A 392 24.08 -10.76 -28.13
C CYS A 392 22.96 -10.17 -29.03
N ARG A 393 22.42 -10.98 -29.96
CA ARG A 393 21.29 -10.59 -30.85
C ARG A 393 20.00 -10.22 -30.12
N VAL A 394 19.77 -10.74 -28.91
CA VAL A 394 18.59 -10.46 -28.07
C VAL A 394 18.95 -9.42 -27.01
N ILE A 395 20.11 -9.55 -26.37
CA ILE A 395 20.49 -8.71 -25.22
C ILE A 395 20.89 -7.29 -25.65
N LEU A 396 21.71 -7.13 -26.71
CA LEU A 396 22.20 -5.82 -27.11
C LEU A 396 21.06 -4.83 -27.47
N PRO A 397 20.02 -5.19 -28.26
CA PRO A 397 18.87 -4.32 -28.49
C PRO A 397 18.13 -3.83 -27.22
N LEU A 398 18.15 -4.62 -26.12
CA LEU A 398 17.48 -4.26 -24.87
C LEU A 398 18.27 -3.24 -24.05
N VAL A 399 19.60 -3.37 -23.99
CA VAL A 399 20.46 -2.48 -23.18
C VAL A 399 20.99 -1.26 -23.94
N PHE A 400 21.15 -1.35 -25.26
CA PHE A 400 21.84 -0.34 -26.07
C PHE A 400 21.25 1.06 -25.93
N ALA A 401 19.93 1.20 -26.05
CA ALA A 401 19.25 2.50 -25.99
C ALA A 401 19.47 3.20 -24.64
N THR A 402 19.55 2.44 -23.54
CA THR A 402 19.87 2.98 -22.23
C THR A 402 21.34 3.36 -22.12
N LEU A 403 22.26 2.45 -22.44
CA LEU A 403 23.71 2.70 -22.37
C LEU A 403 24.09 3.96 -23.17
N TYR A 404 23.57 4.09 -24.39
CA TYR A 404 23.84 5.22 -25.27
C TYR A 404 23.13 6.54 -24.87
N ARG A 405 22.11 6.48 -24.02
CA ARG A 405 21.50 7.65 -23.35
C ARG A 405 22.35 8.08 -22.16
N VAL A 406 22.59 7.16 -21.23
CA VAL A 406 23.25 7.41 -19.95
C VAL A 406 24.70 7.88 -20.16
N SER A 407 25.41 7.40 -21.19
CA SER A 407 26.77 7.87 -21.55
C SER A 407 26.89 9.36 -21.91
N LYS A 408 25.77 10.06 -22.09
CA LYS A 408 25.71 11.50 -22.46
C LYS A 408 24.99 12.37 -21.44
N GLU A 409 24.18 11.75 -20.59
CA GLU A 409 23.20 12.44 -19.72
C GLU A 409 23.48 12.19 -18.22
N HIS A 410 24.42 11.30 -17.86
CA HIS A 410 24.76 10.98 -16.47
C HIS A 410 25.78 11.94 -15.83
N TRP A 411 25.56 12.26 -14.55
CA TRP A 411 26.37 13.24 -13.81
C TRP A 411 27.74 12.69 -13.37
N ASN A 412 27.80 11.44 -12.90
CA ASN A 412 29.03 10.81 -12.42
C ASN A 412 29.86 10.28 -13.59
N GLN A 413 31.10 10.78 -13.71
CA GLN A 413 32.05 10.43 -14.77
C GLN A 413 32.58 8.99 -14.70
N THR A 414 32.65 8.37 -13.51
CA THR A 414 33.08 6.96 -13.37
C THR A 414 32.11 6.04 -14.10
N ILE A 415 30.80 6.24 -13.91
CA ILE A 415 29.75 5.49 -14.60
C ILE A 415 29.77 5.73 -16.11
N VAL A 416 30.00 6.97 -16.55
CA VAL A 416 30.17 7.28 -17.98
C VAL A 416 31.36 6.50 -18.57
N SER A 417 32.49 6.41 -17.87
CA SER A 417 33.65 5.62 -18.28
C SER A 417 33.36 4.11 -18.33
N LEU A 418 32.69 3.55 -17.32
CA LEU A 418 32.25 2.15 -17.30
C LEU A 418 31.32 1.84 -18.48
N ILE A 419 30.36 2.73 -18.78
CA ILE A 419 29.46 2.59 -19.93
C ILE A 419 30.22 2.64 -21.26
N TYR A 420 31.25 3.48 -21.40
CA TYR A 420 32.09 3.48 -22.61
C TYR A 420 32.86 2.16 -22.78
N ASN A 421 33.33 1.54 -21.69
CA ASN A 421 33.93 0.21 -21.74
C ASN A 421 32.89 -0.85 -22.19
N VAL A 422 31.70 -0.88 -21.59
CA VAL A 422 30.62 -1.81 -21.95
C VAL A 422 30.17 -1.64 -23.42
N LEU A 423 30.02 -0.40 -23.89
CA LEU A 423 29.70 -0.11 -25.29
C LEU A 423 30.81 -0.55 -26.25
N LYS A 424 32.08 -0.40 -25.87
CA LYS A 424 33.22 -0.91 -26.64
C LYS A 424 33.19 -2.44 -26.74
N THR A 425 32.96 -3.15 -25.64
CA THR A 425 32.87 -4.61 -25.63
C THR A 425 31.73 -5.11 -26.53
N PHE A 426 30.56 -4.47 -26.50
CA PHE A 426 29.46 -4.82 -27.42
C PHE A 426 29.77 -4.53 -28.91
N MET A 427 30.51 -3.46 -29.20
CA MET A 427 30.99 -3.16 -30.56
C MET A 427 32.03 -4.18 -31.04
N GLU A 428 32.86 -4.72 -30.14
CA GLU A 428 33.82 -5.79 -30.43
C GLU A 428 33.10 -7.14 -30.67
N MET A 429 32.04 -7.45 -29.90
CA MET A 429 31.20 -8.65 -30.10
C MET A 429 30.42 -8.64 -31.42
N ASN A 430 29.77 -7.53 -31.79
CA ASN A 430 28.92 -7.47 -33.00
C ASN A 430 28.80 -6.04 -33.55
N SER A 431 29.88 -5.56 -34.17
CA SER A 431 29.97 -4.24 -34.80
C SER A 431 28.79 -3.91 -35.73
N LYS A 432 28.36 -4.86 -36.58
CA LYS A 432 27.24 -4.63 -37.49
C LYS A 432 25.93 -4.35 -36.74
N LEU A 433 25.58 -5.17 -35.76
CA LEU A 433 24.36 -4.97 -34.97
C LEU A 433 24.45 -3.67 -34.14
N PHE A 434 25.63 -3.32 -33.65
CA PHE A 434 25.90 -2.06 -32.95
C PHE A 434 25.68 -0.84 -33.86
N ASP A 435 26.15 -0.88 -35.11
CA ASP A 435 25.93 0.18 -36.10
C ASP A 435 24.44 0.29 -36.53
N ASP A 436 23.78 -0.83 -36.81
CA ASP A 436 22.36 -0.91 -37.16
C ASP A 436 21.49 -0.31 -36.02
N LEU A 437 21.79 -0.64 -34.76
CA LEU A 437 21.13 -0.07 -33.58
C LEU A 437 21.48 1.41 -33.35
N THR A 438 22.72 1.82 -33.62
CA THR A 438 23.16 3.23 -33.56
C THR A 438 22.40 4.09 -34.57
N ALA A 439 22.15 3.58 -35.77
CA ALA A 439 21.32 4.24 -36.77
C ALA A 439 19.84 4.29 -36.34
N SER A 440 19.28 3.17 -35.88
CA SER A 440 17.89 3.06 -35.42
C SER A 440 17.59 4.02 -34.25
N TYR A 441 18.46 4.08 -33.24
CA TYR A 441 18.30 4.97 -32.09
C TYR A 441 18.33 6.46 -32.48
N LYS A 442 19.21 6.86 -33.42
CA LYS A 442 19.22 8.24 -33.94
C LYS A 442 17.90 8.59 -34.63
N VAL A 443 17.32 7.66 -35.40
CA VAL A 443 16.03 7.84 -36.07
C VAL A 443 14.87 7.91 -35.07
N GLU A 444 14.82 7.04 -34.05
CA GLU A 444 13.73 7.09 -33.07
C GLU A 444 13.84 8.31 -32.14
N LYS A 445 15.04 8.72 -31.69
CA LYS A 445 15.20 9.97 -30.91
C LYS A 445 14.85 11.22 -31.75
N GLN A 446 15.05 11.20 -33.08
CA GLN A 446 14.53 12.24 -33.97
C GLN A 446 13.00 12.23 -34.08
N LYS A 447 12.35 11.06 -34.17
CA LYS A 447 10.87 10.95 -34.13
C LYS A 447 10.30 11.38 -32.78
N GLU A 448 10.97 11.05 -31.69
CA GLU A 448 10.57 11.43 -30.33
C GLU A 448 10.61 12.95 -30.16
N LEU A 449 11.73 13.59 -30.52
CA LEU A 449 11.83 15.05 -30.56
C LEU A 449 10.82 15.71 -31.52
N LYS A 450 10.44 15.04 -32.62
CA LYS A 450 9.37 15.52 -33.51
C LYS A 450 7.99 15.42 -32.83
N ARG A 451 7.65 14.28 -32.23
CA ARG A 451 6.40 14.07 -31.45
C ARG A 451 6.31 15.04 -30.26
N GLU A 452 7.43 15.37 -29.63
CA GLU A 452 7.49 16.34 -28.52
C GLU A 452 7.29 17.78 -29.00
N ARG A 453 7.85 18.16 -30.15
CA ARG A 453 7.56 19.45 -30.81
C ARG A 453 6.10 19.54 -31.24
N GLU A 454 5.57 18.51 -31.90
CA GLU A 454 4.16 18.40 -32.28
C GLU A 454 3.24 18.50 -31.05
N ARG A 455 3.58 17.83 -29.95
CA ARG A 455 2.85 17.93 -28.68
C ARG A 455 2.93 19.34 -28.09
N THR A 456 4.10 19.98 -28.12
CA THR A 456 4.30 21.36 -27.63
C THR A 456 3.57 22.39 -28.52
N GLU A 457 3.51 22.16 -29.83
CA GLU A 457 2.73 22.94 -30.80
C GLU A 457 1.23 22.77 -30.57
N LEU A 458 0.76 21.56 -30.24
CA LEU A 458 -0.63 21.30 -29.85
C LEU A 458 -0.99 21.90 -28.49
N TRP A 459 -0.09 21.86 -27.50
CA TRP A 459 -0.29 22.53 -26.21
C TRP A 459 -0.32 24.05 -26.37
N ARG A 460 0.64 24.65 -27.08
CA ARG A 460 0.60 26.09 -27.39
C ARG A 460 -0.63 26.46 -28.21
N GLY A 461 -1.05 25.60 -29.14
CA GLY A 461 -2.31 25.77 -29.87
C GLY A 461 -3.53 25.74 -28.96
N LEU A 462 -3.57 24.85 -27.97
CA LEU A 462 -4.60 24.80 -26.92
C LEU A 462 -4.56 26.03 -26.01
N GLU A 463 -3.38 26.50 -25.62
CA GLU A 463 -3.16 27.73 -24.84
C GLU A 463 -3.64 28.94 -25.64
N GLU A 464 -3.21 29.12 -26.89
CA GLU A 464 -3.70 30.16 -27.79
C GLU A 464 -5.22 30.07 -28.02
N HIS A 465 -5.80 28.87 -28.13
CA HIS A 465 -7.25 28.70 -28.23
C HIS A 465 -7.96 29.00 -26.91
N GLN A 466 -7.35 28.71 -25.77
CA GLN A 466 -7.85 29.05 -24.44
C GLN A 466 -7.75 30.55 -24.17
N GLU A 467 -6.66 31.22 -24.57
CA GLU A 467 -6.48 32.67 -24.53
C GLU A 467 -7.48 33.35 -25.46
N ARG A 468 -7.61 32.93 -26.72
CA ARG A 468 -8.64 33.46 -27.64
C ARG A 468 -10.04 33.23 -27.09
N ARG A 469 -10.33 32.08 -26.46
CA ARG A 469 -11.61 31.80 -25.79
C ARG A 469 -11.81 32.66 -24.54
N MET A 470 -10.77 32.91 -23.74
CA MET A 470 -10.79 33.80 -22.57
C MET A 470 -10.97 35.27 -22.99
N GLN A 471 -10.33 35.69 -24.07
CA GLN A 471 -10.49 36.99 -24.71
C GLN A 471 -11.92 37.14 -25.22
N MET A 472 -12.43 36.17 -25.99
CA MET A 472 -13.83 36.13 -26.43
C MET A 472 -14.82 36.09 -25.25
N LEU A 473 -14.52 35.37 -24.16
CA LEU A 473 -15.35 35.36 -22.95
C LEU A 473 -15.26 36.68 -22.17
N THR A 474 -14.12 37.39 -22.22
CA THR A 474 -13.91 38.69 -21.58
C THR A 474 -14.57 39.81 -22.37
N ASP A 475 -14.47 39.78 -23.70
CA ASP A 475 -15.21 40.66 -24.61
C ASP A 475 -16.71 40.34 -24.61
N ALA A 476 -17.10 39.07 -24.53
CA ALA A 476 -18.50 38.68 -24.30
C ALA A 476 -18.99 39.13 -22.92
N ALA A 477 -18.18 39.03 -21.86
CA ALA A 477 -18.51 39.54 -20.53
C ALA A 477 -18.56 41.07 -20.46
N ARG A 478 -17.70 41.76 -21.23
CA ARG A 478 -17.74 43.24 -21.39
C ARG A 478 -18.99 43.65 -22.17
N ASN A 479 -19.32 42.94 -23.25
CA ASN A 479 -20.57 43.11 -23.97
C ASN A 479 -21.78 42.72 -23.12
N GLN A 480 -21.66 41.74 -22.22
CA GLN A 480 -22.68 41.40 -21.22
C GLN A 480 -22.81 42.46 -20.13
N ARG A 481 -21.75 43.19 -19.75
CA ARG A 481 -21.87 44.38 -18.90
C ARG A 481 -22.58 45.51 -19.65
N ASN A 482 -22.17 45.78 -20.89
CA ASN A 482 -22.80 46.80 -21.74
C ASN A 482 -24.27 46.45 -22.07
N LEU A 483 -24.61 45.15 -22.15
CA LEU A 483 -25.99 44.67 -22.24
C LEU A 483 -26.69 44.75 -20.89
N GLN A 484 -26.09 44.33 -19.77
CA GLN A 484 -26.65 44.47 -18.42
C GLN A 484 -26.87 45.94 -18.02
N GLU A 485 -26.12 46.90 -18.54
CA GLU A 485 -26.38 48.33 -18.36
C GLU A 485 -27.55 48.84 -19.22
N ARG A 486 -27.86 48.17 -20.33
CA ARG A 486 -29.09 48.39 -21.14
C ARG A 486 -30.29 47.63 -20.58
N ASP A 487 -30.09 46.42 -20.05
CA ASP A 487 -31.13 45.51 -19.56
C ASP A 487 -31.52 45.84 -18.11
N LYS A 488 -30.60 46.40 -17.28
CA LYS A 488 -30.97 47.12 -16.04
C LYS A 488 -31.93 48.29 -16.31
N MET A 489 -31.96 48.77 -17.55
CA MET A 489 -32.87 49.81 -18.02
C MET A 489 -34.01 49.23 -18.89
N SER A 490 -34.06 47.90 -19.09
CA SER A 490 -35.00 47.20 -19.98
C SER A 490 -35.02 45.67 -19.84
N SER A 491 -35.56 45.11 -18.73
CA SER A 491 -36.42 43.90 -18.72
C SER A 491 -36.71 43.39 -17.30
N SER A 492 -37.69 42.48 -17.18
CA SER A 492 -38.23 41.97 -15.91
C SER A 492 -38.21 40.44 -15.83
N THR A 493 -38.05 39.93 -14.60
CA THR A 493 -38.57 38.63 -14.12
C THR A 493 -38.31 37.38 -14.97
N CYS A 494 -37.21 36.66 -14.69
CA CYS A 494 -37.13 35.22 -14.94
C CYS A 494 -36.23 34.53 -13.90
N HIS A 495 -36.79 33.60 -13.11
CA HIS A 495 -36.11 32.98 -11.97
C HIS A 495 -35.48 31.62 -12.35
N THR A 496 -34.41 31.67 -13.16
CA THR A 496 -33.69 30.48 -13.66
C THR A 496 -32.21 30.49 -13.26
N VAL A 497 -31.62 29.29 -13.21
CA VAL A 497 -30.17 29.06 -13.20
C VAL A 497 -29.72 28.55 -14.57
N LEU A 498 -28.52 28.92 -15.00
CA LEU A 498 -27.89 28.43 -16.23
C LEU A 498 -27.06 27.18 -15.92
N LEU A 499 -27.34 26.06 -16.59
CA LEU A 499 -26.53 24.85 -16.53
C LEU A 499 -25.29 24.98 -17.42
N ASN A 500 -24.24 24.19 -17.16
CA ASN A 500 -23.00 24.21 -17.96
C ASN A 500 -23.19 23.74 -19.43
N THR A 501 -24.32 23.09 -19.75
CA THR A 501 -24.79 22.78 -21.11
C THR A 501 -25.41 23.98 -21.85
N GLY A 502 -25.56 25.14 -21.20
CA GLY A 502 -26.24 26.32 -21.74
C GLY A 502 -27.76 26.31 -21.58
N VAL A 503 -28.34 25.28 -20.95
CA VAL A 503 -29.80 25.18 -20.72
C VAL A 503 -30.19 25.97 -19.47
N HIS A 504 -31.25 26.77 -19.55
CA HIS A 504 -31.86 27.42 -18.39
C HIS A 504 -32.80 26.45 -17.66
N MET A 505 -32.61 26.29 -16.34
CA MET A 505 -33.48 25.51 -15.46
C MET A 505 -34.17 26.43 -14.45
N PRO A 506 -35.49 26.33 -14.21
CA PRO A 506 -36.17 27.06 -13.15
C PRO A 506 -35.58 26.80 -11.75
N LEU A 507 -35.52 27.83 -10.90
CA LEU A 507 -35.08 27.72 -9.51
C LEU A 507 -36.06 26.95 -8.61
N LEU A 508 -37.29 26.71 -9.08
CA LEU A 508 -38.35 26.01 -8.38
C LEU A 508 -38.99 24.96 -9.29
N GLY A 509 -39.04 23.71 -8.84
CA GLY A 509 -39.73 22.61 -9.53
C GLY A 509 -40.63 21.79 -8.61
N LEU A 510 -41.61 21.10 -9.18
CA LEU A 510 -42.47 20.17 -8.45
C LEU A 510 -41.82 18.79 -8.42
N GLY A 511 -41.44 18.30 -7.25
CA GLY A 511 -41.01 16.91 -7.09
C GLY A 511 -42.22 15.96 -7.08
N THR A 512 -42.15 14.81 -7.77
CA THR A 512 -43.26 13.84 -7.83
C THR A 512 -43.14 12.64 -6.87
N ASP A 513 -42.13 12.58 -5.99
CA ASP A 513 -41.95 11.46 -5.06
C ASP A 513 -43.21 11.17 -4.21
N LYS A 514 -43.60 9.90 -4.14
CA LYS A 514 -44.81 9.40 -3.46
C LYS A 514 -46.12 10.05 -3.92
N LEU A 515 -46.20 10.63 -5.13
CA LEU A 515 -47.48 10.91 -5.80
C LEU A 515 -47.93 9.64 -6.52
N VAL A 516 -48.67 8.78 -5.81
CA VAL A 516 -48.87 7.36 -6.18
C VAL A 516 -50.07 7.05 -7.09
N SER A 517 -50.99 7.99 -7.33
CA SER A 517 -52.14 7.77 -8.23
C SER A 517 -52.15 8.79 -9.37
N PRO A 518 -52.65 8.41 -10.58
CA PRO A 518 -52.72 9.32 -11.72
C PRO A 518 -53.50 10.60 -11.44
N ASP A 519 -54.59 10.53 -10.68
CA ASP A 519 -55.42 11.70 -10.36
C ASP A 519 -54.71 12.68 -9.43
N ILE A 520 -53.93 12.18 -8.46
CA ILE A 520 -53.12 13.02 -7.57
C ILE A 520 -51.97 13.67 -8.34
N VAL A 521 -51.32 12.95 -9.26
CA VAL A 521 -50.29 13.52 -10.14
C VAL A 521 -50.90 14.61 -11.04
N HIS A 522 -52.05 14.33 -11.66
CA HIS A 522 -52.77 15.30 -12.49
C HIS A 522 -53.16 16.55 -11.69
N GLN A 523 -53.73 16.40 -10.49
CA GLN A 523 -54.11 17.52 -9.63
C GLN A 523 -52.89 18.36 -9.20
N ALA A 524 -51.77 17.72 -8.84
CA ALA A 524 -50.56 18.42 -8.44
C ALA A 524 -49.90 19.17 -9.62
N VAL A 525 -49.84 18.55 -10.81
CA VAL A 525 -49.33 19.20 -12.04
C VAL A 525 -50.23 20.35 -12.47
N ASP A 526 -51.56 20.20 -12.39
CA ASP A 526 -52.53 21.25 -12.74
C ASP A 526 -52.38 22.48 -11.82
N ALA A 527 -52.29 22.24 -10.51
CA ALA A 527 -52.04 23.29 -9.52
C ALA A 527 -50.67 23.97 -9.71
N ALA A 528 -49.64 23.20 -10.08
CA ALA A 528 -48.29 23.73 -10.29
C ALA A 528 -48.21 24.60 -11.56
N LEU A 529 -48.77 24.14 -12.68
CA LEU A 529 -48.81 24.93 -13.92
C LEU A 529 -49.59 26.25 -13.73
N ALA A 530 -50.71 26.20 -13.00
CA ALA A 530 -51.49 27.37 -12.60
C ALA A 530 -50.72 28.33 -11.68
N ALA A 531 -49.90 27.80 -10.77
CA ALA A 531 -49.02 28.56 -9.89
C ALA A 531 -47.70 29.02 -10.58
N GLY A 532 -47.57 28.85 -11.90
CA GLY A 532 -46.41 29.32 -12.65
C GLY A 532 -45.19 28.39 -12.65
N TYR A 533 -45.26 27.19 -12.08
CA TYR A 533 -44.18 26.21 -12.16
C TYR A 533 -43.90 25.84 -13.62
N ARG A 534 -42.61 25.72 -13.96
CA ARG A 534 -42.14 25.22 -15.27
C ARG A 534 -41.12 24.09 -15.16
N ALA A 535 -40.85 23.56 -13.96
CA ALA A 535 -39.98 22.40 -13.77
C ALA A 535 -40.71 21.27 -13.02
N PHE A 536 -40.49 20.03 -13.47
CA PHE A 536 -41.08 18.80 -12.89
C PHE A 536 -40.00 17.74 -12.71
N ASP A 537 -39.85 17.23 -11.49
CA ASP A 537 -38.83 16.25 -11.13
C ASP A 537 -39.44 14.88 -10.83
N SER A 538 -39.03 13.88 -11.61
CA SER A 538 -39.47 12.50 -11.54
C SER A 538 -38.30 11.51 -11.45
N ALA A 539 -38.60 10.21 -11.43
CA ALA A 539 -37.64 9.11 -11.53
C ALA A 539 -38.37 7.78 -11.80
N THR A 540 -37.71 6.83 -12.45
CA THR A 540 -38.25 5.47 -12.68
C THR A 540 -38.61 4.73 -11.38
N VAL A 541 -38.00 5.10 -10.24
CA VAL A 541 -38.30 4.52 -8.93
C VAL A 541 -39.55 5.11 -8.26
N TYR A 542 -40.04 6.29 -8.68
CA TYR A 542 -41.30 6.88 -8.20
C TYR A 542 -42.53 6.23 -8.84
N GLN A 543 -42.34 5.46 -9.92
CA GLN A 543 -43.37 4.67 -10.65
C GLN A 543 -44.54 5.49 -11.21
N ASN A 544 -44.38 6.81 -11.35
CA ASN A 544 -45.43 7.74 -11.79
C ASN A 544 -45.10 8.51 -13.09
N GLU A 545 -44.05 8.12 -13.81
CA GLU A 545 -43.66 8.73 -15.10
C GLU A 545 -44.83 8.73 -16.12
N SER A 546 -45.59 7.64 -16.23
CA SER A 546 -46.77 7.61 -17.13
C SER A 546 -47.88 8.58 -16.73
N ALA A 547 -48.12 8.74 -15.43
CA ALA A 547 -49.09 9.70 -14.93
C ALA A 547 -48.65 11.14 -15.19
N LEU A 548 -47.35 11.44 -15.05
CA LEU A 548 -46.78 12.75 -15.34
C LEU A 548 -46.86 13.09 -16.84
N GLY A 549 -46.49 12.15 -17.72
CA GLY A 549 -46.61 12.31 -19.18
C GLY A 549 -48.06 12.56 -19.62
N GLN A 550 -49.00 11.73 -19.14
CA GLN A 550 -50.42 11.89 -19.42
C GLN A 550 -51.01 13.20 -18.86
N ALA A 551 -50.55 13.67 -17.70
CA ALA A 551 -50.96 14.94 -17.13
C ALA A 551 -50.45 16.12 -17.99
N LEU A 552 -49.15 16.17 -18.29
CA LEU A 552 -48.54 17.22 -19.13
C LEU A 552 -49.20 17.28 -20.52
N LYS A 553 -49.43 16.14 -21.18
CA LYS A 553 -50.08 16.06 -22.49
C LYS A 553 -51.51 16.63 -22.52
N LYS A 554 -52.22 16.59 -21.39
CA LYS A 554 -53.57 17.19 -21.22
C LYS A 554 -53.52 18.66 -20.78
N LEU A 555 -52.55 19.01 -19.93
CA LEU A 555 -52.54 20.26 -19.18
C LEU A 555 -51.70 21.37 -19.83
N LEU A 556 -50.64 21.06 -20.57
CA LEU A 556 -49.85 22.10 -21.26
C LEU A 556 -50.74 22.93 -22.22
N PRO A 557 -51.60 22.34 -23.07
CA PRO A 557 -52.53 23.12 -23.90
C PRO A 557 -53.55 23.95 -23.11
N LYS A 558 -53.98 23.49 -21.92
CA LYS A 558 -54.91 24.22 -21.03
C LYS A 558 -54.30 25.56 -20.56
N TYR A 559 -52.97 25.63 -20.41
CA TYR A 559 -52.24 26.82 -20.00
C TYR A 559 -51.56 27.57 -21.16
N GLY A 560 -51.82 27.17 -22.41
CA GLY A 560 -51.20 27.77 -23.59
C GLY A 560 -49.70 27.46 -23.74
N LEU A 561 -49.23 26.37 -23.16
CA LEU A 561 -47.83 25.95 -23.12
C LEU A 561 -47.57 24.78 -24.09
N THR A 562 -46.34 24.67 -24.59
CA THR A 562 -45.84 23.51 -25.33
C THR A 562 -44.92 22.64 -24.48
N ARG A 563 -44.28 21.62 -25.08
CA ARG A 563 -43.28 20.78 -24.40
C ARG A 563 -42.00 21.55 -24.07
N GLU A 564 -41.68 22.54 -24.88
CA GLU A 564 -40.46 23.36 -24.81
C GLU A 564 -40.52 24.39 -23.66
N ASP A 565 -41.71 24.76 -23.21
CA ASP A 565 -41.92 25.67 -22.07
C ASP A 565 -41.67 25.04 -20.70
N VAL A 566 -41.45 23.72 -20.62
CA VAL A 566 -41.30 22.99 -19.35
C VAL A 566 -40.04 22.13 -19.30
N PHE A 567 -39.37 22.16 -18.15
CA PHE A 567 -38.14 21.43 -17.86
C PHE A 567 -38.47 20.14 -17.12
N ILE A 568 -38.27 18.98 -17.76
CA ILE A 568 -38.57 17.66 -17.21
C ILE A 568 -37.29 16.95 -16.80
N THR A 569 -37.21 16.58 -15.52
CA THR A 569 -36.14 15.74 -14.96
C THR A 569 -36.63 14.30 -14.74
N SER A 570 -35.85 13.31 -15.14
CA SER A 570 -36.00 11.92 -14.65
C SER A 570 -34.65 11.31 -14.26
N LYS A 571 -34.64 10.10 -13.71
CA LYS A 571 -33.45 9.48 -13.10
C LYS A 571 -33.39 7.97 -13.30
N LEU A 572 -32.23 7.48 -13.74
CA LEU A 572 -31.88 6.07 -13.88
C LEU A 572 -31.95 5.35 -12.52
N GLY A 573 -32.90 4.42 -12.39
CA GLY A 573 -33.10 3.64 -11.17
C GLY A 573 -31.94 2.66 -10.84
N PRO A 574 -31.61 2.44 -9.56
CA PRO A 574 -30.53 1.54 -9.11
C PRO A 574 -30.55 0.11 -9.66
N LYS A 575 -31.71 -0.42 -10.05
CA LYS A 575 -31.91 -1.77 -10.60
C LYS A 575 -31.49 -1.94 -12.07
N ASP A 576 -31.32 -0.83 -12.79
CA ASP A 576 -31.04 -0.81 -14.23
C ASP A 576 -29.68 -0.13 -14.55
N GLN A 577 -28.81 0.07 -13.56
CA GLN A 577 -27.45 0.57 -13.78
C GLN A 577 -26.54 -0.44 -14.51
N GLY A 578 -25.47 0.08 -15.09
CA GLY A 578 -24.54 -0.68 -15.93
C GLY A 578 -25.14 -0.94 -17.31
N GLU A 579 -25.04 -2.18 -17.78
CA GLU A 579 -25.48 -2.65 -19.12
C GLU A 579 -26.92 -2.22 -19.48
N ARG A 580 -27.81 -2.13 -18.48
CA ARG A 580 -29.24 -1.86 -18.67
C ARG A 580 -29.63 -0.38 -18.70
N ALA A 581 -28.66 0.53 -18.55
CA ALA A 581 -28.92 1.97 -18.43
C ALA A 581 -29.64 2.54 -19.66
N LYS A 582 -29.32 2.01 -20.85
CA LYS A 582 -29.90 2.44 -22.14
C LYS A 582 -31.37 2.04 -22.25
N GLU A 583 -31.69 0.79 -21.90
CA GLU A 583 -33.08 0.30 -21.83
C GLU A 583 -33.91 1.11 -20.84
N ALA A 584 -33.33 1.53 -19.72
CA ALA A 584 -34.03 2.32 -18.70
C ALA A 584 -34.32 3.75 -19.18
N ALA A 585 -33.33 4.45 -19.75
CA ALA A 585 -33.56 5.80 -20.30
C ALA A 585 -34.61 5.81 -21.41
N LEU A 586 -34.55 4.84 -22.34
CA LEU A 586 -35.54 4.69 -23.41
C LEU A 586 -36.93 4.31 -22.87
N ARG A 587 -37.02 3.50 -21.80
CA ARG A 587 -38.29 3.26 -21.10
C ARG A 587 -38.84 4.53 -20.43
N SER A 588 -38.01 5.35 -19.78
CA SER A 588 -38.45 6.61 -19.17
C SER A 588 -39.03 7.59 -20.20
N LEU A 589 -38.39 7.75 -21.36
CA LEU A 589 -38.92 8.52 -22.49
C LEU A 589 -40.30 8.01 -22.95
N ALA A 590 -40.42 6.69 -23.15
CA ALA A 590 -41.67 6.06 -23.58
C ALA A 590 -42.79 6.12 -22.52
N GLN A 591 -42.45 6.10 -21.23
CA GLN A 591 -43.41 6.28 -20.14
C GLN A 591 -43.90 7.74 -20.05
N LEU A 592 -42.99 8.71 -20.17
CA LEU A 592 -43.32 10.14 -20.15
C LEU A 592 -44.02 10.60 -21.45
N ASP A 593 -44.04 9.78 -22.50
CA ASP A 593 -44.55 10.10 -23.86
C ASP A 593 -43.79 11.28 -24.50
N LEU A 594 -42.46 11.27 -24.37
CA LEU A 594 -41.55 12.34 -24.78
C LEU A 594 -40.50 11.90 -25.81
N SER A 595 -40.18 12.79 -26.74
CA SER A 595 -39.05 12.65 -27.68
C SER A 595 -37.69 13.03 -27.06
N TYR A 596 -37.69 13.81 -25.98
CA TYR A 596 -36.48 14.17 -25.22
C TYR A 596 -36.80 14.46 -23.74
N ILE A 597 -35.79 14.30 -22.88
CA ILE A 597 -35.80 14.71 -21.47
C ILE A 597 -34.79 15.85 -21.29
N ASP A 598 -35.13 16.88 -20.51
CA ASP A 598 -34.27 18.06 -20.31
C ASP A 598 -33.07 17.74 -19.43
N LEU A 599 -33.28 16.95 -18.38
CA LEU A 599 -32.24 16.49 -17.47
C LEU A 599 -32.44 15.04 -17.07
N TYR A 600 -31.42 14.21 -17.23
CA TYR A 600 -31.48 12.81 -16.80
C TYR A 600 -30.32 12.46 -15.87
N LEU A 601 -30.64 12.01 -14.66
CA LEU A 601 -29.65 11.78 -13.60
C LEU A 601 -29.38 10.29 -13.33
N ILE A 602 -28.19 9.93 -12.88
CA ILE A 602 -28.00 8.68 -12.12
C ILE A 602 -28.58 8.91 -10.72
N HIS A 603 -29.58 8.13 -10.31
CA HIS A 603 -30.34 8.38 -9.06
C HIS A 603 -29.51 8.19 -7.77
N TRP A 604 -28.51 7.32 -7.81
CA TRP A 604 -27.77 6.84 -6.63
C TRP A 604 -26.41 6.28 -7.07
N PRO A 605 -25.29 6.47 -6.34
CA PRO A 605 -23.98 5.92 -6.72
C PRO A 605 -23.84 4.39 -6.60
N GLY A 606 -24.79 3.70 -5.95
CA GLY A 606 -24.78 2.23 -5.82
C GLY A 606 -25.70 1.53 -6.81
N THR A 607 -25.50 0.22 -6.99
CA THR A 607 -26.39 -0.65 -7.78
C THR A 607 -27.27 -1.51 -6.88
N GLN A 608 -28.55 -1.70 -7.24
CA GLN A 608 -29.48 -2.49 -6.41
C GLN A 608 -29.04 -3.96 -6.33
N ASN A 609 -29.31 -4.59 -5.18
CA ASN A 609 -28.93 -5.98 -4.86
C ASN A 609 -27.40 -6.23 -4.84
N ARG A 610 -26.58 -5.18 -4.74
CA ARG A 610 -25.15 -5.26 -4.39
C ARG A 610 -24.93 -4.75 -2.96
N SER A 611 -23.78 -5.08 -2.38
CA SER A 611 -23.31 -4.37 -1.19
C SER A 611 -23.00 -2.91 -1.55
N VAL A 612 -23.15 -1.99 -0.59
CA VAL A 612 -22.63 -0.62 -0.74
C VAL A 612 -21.11 -0.63 -0.95
N SER A 613 -20.40 -1.59 -0.36
CA SER A 613 -18.96 -1.83 -0.51
C SER A 613 -18.56 -2.73 -1.70
N ASP A 614 -19.49 -3.09 -2.60
CA ASP A 614 -19.17 -3.89 -3.79
C ASP A 614 -18.42 -3.02 -4.82
N GLN A 615 -17.13 -3.28 -5.04
CA GLN A 615 -16.27 -2.53 -5.98
C GLN A 615 -16.84 -2.45 -7.41
N ARG A 616 -17.79 -3.34 -7.79
CA ARG A 616 -18.49 -3.27 -9.07
C ARG A 616 -19.45 -2.08 -9.17
N ASN A 617 -19.80 -1.42 -8.08
CA ASN A 617 -20.59 -0.18 -8.09
C ASN A 617 -19.90 0.91 -8.94
N SER A 618 -18.59 1.16 -8.74
CA SER A 618 -17.81 2.08 -9.59
C SER A 618 -17.86 1.71 -11.08
N GLY A 619 -17.67 0.42 -11.41
CA GLY A 619 -17.81 -0.07 -12.78
C GLY A 619 -19.21 0.20 -13.37
N ASN A 620 -20.27 -0.04 -12.60
CA ASN A 620 -21.64 0.22 -13.03
C ASN A 620 -21.94 1.74 -13.13
N ARG A 621 -21.35 2.59 -12.26
CA ARG A 621 -21.42 4.06 -12.36
C ARG A 621 -20.81 4.54 -13.66
N ALA A 622 -19.56 4.15 -13.95
CA ALA A 622 -18.84 4.54 -15.16
C ALA A 622 -19.54 4.05 -16.44
N GLN A 623 -20.02 2.80 -16.47
CA GLN A 623 -20.78 2.26 -17.59
C GLN A 623 -22.13 2.99 -17.78
N SER A 624 -22.85 3.28 -16.69
CA SER A 624 -24.09 4.07 -16.75
C SER A 624 -23.83 5.48 -17.29
N TRP A 625 -22.73 6.11 -16.88
CA TRP A 625 -22.36 7.44 -17.35
C TRP A 625 -22.05 7.45 -18.85
N ALA A 626 -21.23 6.52 -19.33
CA ALA A 626 -20.91 6.40 -20.76
C ALA A 626 -22.16 6.23 -21.65
N VAL A 627 -23.20 5.57 -21.15
CA VAL A 627 -24.50 5.46 -21.83
C VAL A 627 -25.29 6.79 -21.79
N LEU A 628 -25.25 7.52 -20.67
CA LEU A 628 -25.84 8.85 -20.58
C LEU A 628 -25.14 9.84 -21.54
N GLU A 629 -23.81 9.76 -21.68
CA GLU A 629 -23.05 10.52 -22.69
C GLU A 629 -23.47 10.18 -24.12
N GLU A 630 -23.69 8.90 -24.43
CA GLU A 630 -24.16 8.45 -25.76
C GLU A 630 -25.54 9.04 -26.10
N LEU A 631 -26.48 8.99 -25.16
CA LEU A 631 -27.85 9.51 -25.32
C LEU A 631 -27.91 11.04 -25.28
N HIS A 632 -26.96 11.70 -24.61
CA HIS A 632 -26.79 13.14 -24.67
C HIS A 632 -26.25 13.60 -26.04
N ALA A 633 -25.24 12.91 -26.58
CA ALA A 633 -24.71 13.18 -27.92
C ALA A 633 -25.75 12.96 -29.03
N GLN A 634 -26.73 12.08 -28.81
CA GLN A 634 -27.89 11.87 -29.69
C GLN A 634 -28.97 12.96 -29.57
N GLY A 635 -28.82 13.91 -28.64
CA GLY A 635 -29.78 14.99 -28.38
C GLY A 635 -31.06 14.53 -27.67
N THR A 636 -31.15 13.25 -27.29
CA THR A 636 -32.28 12.64 -26.59
C THR A 636 -32.36 13.10 -25.13
N LEU A 637 -31.21 13.37 -24.51
CA LEU A 637 -31.08 13.97 -23.18
C LEU A 637 -30.43 15.35 -23.34
N LYS A 638 -31.08 16.45 -22.97
CA LYS A 638 -30.51 17.81 -23.17
C LYS A 638 -29.40 18.14 -22.17
N ALA A 639 -29.47 17.54 -20.99
CA ALA A 639 -28.43 17.55 -19.97
C ALA A 639 -28.40 16.21 -19.23
N ILE A 640 -27.24 15.86 -18.67
CA ILE A 640 -27.04 14.66 -17.87
C ILE A 640 -26.39 15.02 -16.53
N GLY A 641 -26.65 14.24 -15.49
CA GLY A 641 -26.15 14.55 -14.15
C GLY A 641 -26.27 13.40 -13.16
N VAL A 642 -26.11 13.71 -11.89
CA VAL A 642 -26.05 12.71 -10.81
C VAL A 642 -26.90 13.14 -9.61
N SER A 643 -27.25 12.18 -8.77
CA SER A 643 -27.97 12.42 -7.53
C SER A 643 -27.39 11.53 -6.42
N ASN A 644 -27.31 12.09 -5.21
CA ASN A 644 -26.75 11.41 -4.03
C ASN A 644 -25.27 11.02 -4.17
N TYR A 645 -24.48 11.72 -5.00
CA TYR A 645 -23.03 11.52 -5.09
C TYR A 645 -22.32 12.34 -3.99
N THR A 646 -21.25 11.76 -3.42
CA THR A 646 -20.37 12.41 -2.42
C THR A 646 -19.20 13.11 -3.11
N PRO A 647 -18.38 13.91 -2.41
CA PRO A 647 -17.17 14.51 -2.99
C PRO A 647 -16.21 13.48 -3.62
N ALA A 648 -16.11 12.28 -3.04
CA ALA A 648 -15.35 11.17 -3.63
C ALA A 648 -15.94 10.69 -4.97
N HIS A 649 -17.24 10.39 -5.01
CA HIS A 649 -17.93 9.98 -6.23
C HIS A 649 -17.92 11.06 -7.34
N MET A 650 -17.93 12.34 -6.97
CA MET A 650 -17.77 13.45 -7.92
C MET A 650 -16.35 13.48 -8.52
N ARG A 651 -15.31 13.30 -7.69
CA ARG A 651 -13.90 13.24 -8.15
C ARG A 651 -13.64 12.02 -9.04
N GLU A 652 -14.20 10.86 -8.71
CA GLU A 652 -14.18 9.64 -9.53
C GLU A 652 -14.81 9.87 -10.92
N LEU A 653 -16.00 10.47 -10.95
CA LEU A 653 -16.70 10.76 -12.20
C LEU A 653 -15.90 11.74 -13.08
N MET A 654 -15.39 12.83 -12.49
CA MET A 654 -14.65 13.86 -13.22
C MET A 654 -13.30 13.39 -13.77
N GLN A 655 -12.74 12.28 -13.26
CA GLN A 655 -11.54 11.64 -13.81
C GLN A 655 -11.81 10.81 -15.09
N SER A 656 -13.08 10.49 -15.38
CA SER A 656 -13.46 9.52 -16.42
C SER A 656 -14.51 10.00 -17.42
N CYS A 657 -15.27 11.05 -17.10
CA CYS A 657 -16.27 11.63 -17.99
C CYS A 657 -15.65 12.41 -19.16
N LYS A 658 -16.28 12.33 -20.33
CA LYS A 658 -16.05 13.21 -21.50
C LYS A 658 -16.96 14.43 -21.45
N VAL A 659 -18.17 14.26 -20.90
CA VAL A 659 -19.14 15.31 -20.65
C VAL A 659 -19.27 15.47 -19.13
N PRO A 660 -18.93 16.64 -18.54
CA PRO A 660 -19.11 16.85 -17.11
C PRO A 660 -20.60 16.85 -16.75
N PRO A 661 -21.00 16.42 -15.54
CA PRO A 661 -22.38 16.49 -15.11
C PRO A 661 -22.88 17.94 -15.09
N ALA A 662 -24.07 18.18 -15.63
CA ALA A 662 -24.72 19.48 -15.60
C ALA A 662 -25.24 19.84 -14.20
N LEU A 663 -25.61 18.81 -13.42
CA LEU A 663 -26.27 18.96 -12.13
C LEU A 663 -25.96 17.80 -11.17
N LEU A 664 -25.84 18.14 -9.88
CA LEU A 664 -25.87 17.24 -8.73
C LEU A 664 -27.11 17.53 -7.87
N GLN A 665 -27.98 16.54 -7.70
CA GLN A 665 -29.20 16.63 -6.87
C GLN A 665 -29.02 15.89 -5.52
N VAL A 666 -29.10 16.61 -4.40
CA VAL A 666 -28.86 16.06 -3.05
C VAL A 666 -29.84 16.61 -2.00
N GLU A 667 -29.93 15.95 -0.84
CA GLU A 667 -30.62 16.51 0.32
C GLU A 667 -29.86 17.76 0.80
N PHE A 668 -30.54 18.90 0.92
CA PHE A 668 -29.94 20.17 1.36
C PHE A 668 -30.99 21.07 2.01
N HIS A 669 -30.67 21.52 3.22
CA HIS A 669 -31.50 22.31 4.13
C HIS A 669 -30.63 22.88 5.27
N PRO A 670 -31.13 23.80 6.12
CA PRO A 670 -30.32 24.45 7.16
C PRO A 670 -29.53 23.55 8.12
N GLN A 671 -29.98 22.32 8.38
CA GLN A 671 -29.25 21.32 9.19
C GLN A 671 -28.20 20.48 8.43
N LEU A 672 -28.04 20.70 7.12
CA LEU A 672 -27.20 19.91 6.22
C LEU A 672 -26.75 20.74 4.99
N CYS A 673 -25.73 21.57 5.18
CA CYS A 673 -25.22 22.54 4.22
C CYS A 673 -24.22 21.93 3.22
N GLN A 674 -23.48 20.89 3.62
CA GLN A 674 -22.57 20.10 2.75
C GLN A 674 -21.53 20.94 1.98
N ASP A 675 -20.83 21.86 2.67
CA ASP A 675 -20.02 22.89 2.01
C ASP A 675 -18.81 22.36 1.22
N GLU A 676 -18.23 21.21 1.57
CA GLU A 676 -17.23 20.55 0.70
C GLU A 676 -17.85 20.19 -0.66
N LEU A 677 -19.04 19.61 -0.66
CA LEU A 677 -19.73 19.16 -1.87
C LEU A 677 -20.18 20.35 -2.73
N ARG A 678 -20.67 21.42 -2.09
CA ARG A 678 -20.97 22.70 -2.78
C ARG A 678 -19.71 23.31 -3.41
N SER A 679 -18.58 23.27 -2.71
CA SER A 679 -17.29 23.77 -3.21
C SER A 679 -16.80 22.96 -4.41
N VAL A 680 -16.86 21.63 -4.35
CA VAL A 680 -16.54 20.72 -5.47
C VAL A 680 -17.46 20.95 -6.67
N CYS A 681 -18.77 21.14 -6.47
CA CYS A 681 -19.68 21.49 -7.56
C CYS A 681 -19.33 22.86 -8.19
N LYS A 682 -18.97 23.85 -7.39
CA LYS A 682 -18.55 25.18 -7.87
C LYS A 682 -17.23 25.13 -8.65
N GLU A 683 -16.27 24.32 -8.22
CA GLU A 683 -14.99 24.07 -8.90
C GLU A 683 -15.22 23.49 -10.31
N TYR A 684 -16.10 22.49 -10.43
CA TYR A 684 -16.37 21.79 -11.68
C TYR A 684 -17.49 22.42 -12.54
N GLY A 685 -18.05 23.56 -12.12
CA GLY A 685 -19.15 24.22 -12.84
C GLY A 685 -20.44 23.39 -12.90
N VAL A 686 -20.70 22.57 -11.88
CA VAL A 686 -21.87 21.69 -11.76
C VAL A 686 -22.97 22.42 -10.97
N CYS A 687 -24.20 22.43 -11.47
CA CYS A 687 -25.33 23.01 -10.73
C CYS A 687 -25.64 22.15 -9.48
N PHE A 688 -25.75 22.77 -8.30
CA PHE A 688 -26.10 22.08 -7.06
C PHE A 688 -27.59 22.31 -6.76
N GLN A 689 -28.39 21.24 -6.68
CA GLN A 689 -29.85 21.29 -6.50
C GLN A 689 -30.29 20.53 -5.25
N ALA A 690 -31.26 21.11 -4.53
CA ALA A 690 -31.79 20.60 -3.29
C ALA A 690 -33.10 19.81 -3.46
N TYR A 691 -33.15 18.64 -2.84
CA TYR A 691 -34.40 17.97 -2.47
C TYR A 691 -34.53 17.87 -0.94
N SER A 692 -35.70 17.48 -0.44
CA SER A 692 -35.98 17.34 1.01
C SER A 692 -35.74 18.62 1.84
N SER A 693 -35.78 19.80 1.22
CA SER A 693 -35.47 21.09 1.88
C SER A 693 -36.35 21.45 3.09
N LEU A 694 -37.46 20.75 3.28
CA LEU A 694 -38.37 20.87 4.43
C LEU A 694 -38.09 19.84 5.55
N GLY A 695 -37.00 19.06 5.45
CA GLY A 695 -36.65 17.99 6.39
C GLY A 695 -37.78 16.97 6.55
N ARG A 696 -38.33 16.51 5.42
CA ARG A 696 -39.56 15.70 5.32
C ARG A 696 -40.82 16.27 6.00
N GLY A 697 -40.76 17.49 6.52
CA GLY A 697 -41.82 18.19 7.28
C GLY A 697 -41.39 18.57 8.70
N GLU A 698 -40.32 17.97 9.24
CA GLU A 698 -39.92 18.11 10.64
C GLU A 698 -39.29 19.49 10.91
N LEU A 699 -38.51 20.04 9.95
CA LEU A 699 -37.92 21.38 10.04
C LEU A 699 -38.95 22.51 10.11
N LEU A 700 -40.21 22.28 9.68
CA LEU A 700 -41.29 23.28 9.75
C LEU A 700 -41.62 23.71 11.19
N HIS A 701 -41.21 22.92 12.18
CA HIS A 701 -41.46 23.14 13.61
C HIS A 701 -40.22 23.65 14.36
N GLY A 702 -39.09 23.87 13.68
CA GLY A 702 -37.86 24.38 14.31
C GLY A 702 -38.04 25.81 14.84
N PRO A 703 -37.60 26.13 16.07
CA PRO A 703 -37.90 27.43 16.70
C PRO A 703 -37.31 28.62 15.93
N VAL A 704 -36.08 28.49 15.42
CA VAL A 704 -35.45 29.52 14.57
C VAL A 704 -36.21 29.67 13.24
N VAL A 705 -36.66 28.59 12.63
CA VAL A 705 -37.43 28.62 11.38
C VAL A 705 -38.78 29.33 11.59
N LEU A 706 -39.46 29.05 12.70
CA LEU A 706 -40.71 29.72 13.09
C LEU A 706 -40.50 31.22 13.38
N GLU A 707 -39.38 31.61 13.97
CA GLU A 707 -39.06 33.01 14.23
C GLU A 707 -38.73 33.77 12.93
N VAL A 708 -37.91 33.20 12.05
CA VAL A 708 -37.61 33.81 10.73
C VAL A 708 -38.87 33.87 9.85
N ALA A 709 -39.73 32.85 9.89
CA ALA A 709 -41.04 32.87 9.24
C ALA A 709 -41.90 34.06 9.71
N LYS A 710 -41.92 34.31 11.02
CA LYS A 710 -42.58 35.49 11.61
C LYS A 710 -41.93 36.80 11.18
N ASN A 711 -40.59 36.88 11.12
CA ASN A 711 -39.86 38.08 10.69
C ASN A 711 -40.13 38.42 9.21
N CYS A 712 -40.18 37.40 8.34
CA CYS A 712 -40.48 37.58 6.91
C CYS A 712 -41.96 37.75 6.59
N GLY A 713 -42.88 37.47 7.53
CA GLY A 713 -44.32 37.45 7.28
C GLY A 713 -44.75 36.31 6.34
N ARG A 714 -44.05 35.18 6.37
CA ARG A 714 -44.16 34.03 5.44
C ARG A 714 -44.27 32.73 6.22
N SER A 715 -44.60 31.62 5.56
CA SER A 715 -44.65 30.32 6.23
C SER A 715 -43.27 29.69 6.43
N PRO A 716 -43.10 28.75 7.38
CA PRO A 716 -41.85 27.99 7.54
C PRO A 716 -41.43 27.25 6.27
N ALA A 717 -42.38 26.82 5.43
CA ALA A 717 -42.09 26.17 4.15
C ALA A 717 -41.46 27.17 3.16
N GLN A 718 -42.08 28.35 3.01
CA GLN A 718 -41.56 29.43 2.16
C GLN A 718 -40.16 29.87 2.60
N VAL A 719 -39.90 30.00 3.90
CA VAL A 719 -38.56 30.37 4.43
C VAL A 719 -37.51 29.30 4.14
N LEU A 720 -37.80 28.01 4.38
CA LEU A 720 -36.83 26.94 4.12
C LEU A 720 -36.50 26.79 2.63
N LEU A 721 -37.48 26.99 1.74
CA LEU A 721 -37.26 27.01 0.30
C LEU A 721 -36.47 28.26 -0.13
N ARG A 722 -36.83 29.44 0.40
CA ARG A 722 -36.14 30.70 0.08
C ARG A 722 -34.70 30.71 0.57
N TRP A 723 -34.38 30.09 1.71
CA TRP A 723 -33.00 29.98 2.20
C TRP A 723 -32.07 29.28 1.20
N ALA A 724 -32.55 28.26 0.50
CA ALA A 724 -31.79 27.62 -0.59
C ALA A 724 -31.78 28.47 -1.87
N VAL A 725 -32.95 28.94 -2.32
CA VAL A 725 -33.10 29.71 -3.57
C VAL A 725 -32.33 31.04 -3.54
N GLN A 726 -32.26 31.72 -2.39
CA GLN A 726 -31.50 32.96 -2.23
C GLN A 726 -29.98 32.75 -2.31
N GLN A 727 -29.50 31.52 -2.06
CA GLN A 727 -28.12 31.10 -2.30
C GLN A 727 -27.88 30.59 -3.74
N GLY A 728 -28.86 30.69 -4.63
CA GLY A 728 -28.80 30.19 -6.00
C GLY A 728 -29.00 28.68 -6.14
N VAL A 729 -29.42 27.98 -5.09
CA VAL A 729 -29.67 26.53 -5.09
C VAL A 729 -31.14 26.27 -5.50
N PRO A 730 -31.41 25.59 -6.64
CA PRO A 730 -32.77 25.24 -7.05
C PRO A 730 -33.39 24.23 -6.08
N VAL A 731 -34.71 24.33 -5.88
CA VAL A 731 -35.46 23.51 -4.90
C VAL A 731 -36.58 22.69 -5.52
N LEU A 732 -36.81 21.51 -4.95
CA LEU A 732 -37.83 20.54 -5.39
C LEU A 732 -38.84 20.19 -4.27
N PRO A 733 -39.69 21.13 -3.82
CA PRO A 733 -40.80 20.80 -2.93
C PRO A 733 -41.79 19.84 -3.58
N LYS A 734 -42.24 18.83 -2.82
CA LYS A 734 -43.33 17.93 -3.22
C LYS A 734 -44.58 18.22 -2.41
N SER A 735 -45.69 18.44 -3.10
CA SER A 735 -47.03 18.55 -2.50
C SER A 735 -48.07 17.90 -3.40
N SER A 736 -49.13 17.37 -2.79
CA SER A 736 -50.40 17.02 -3.46
C SER A 736 -51.54 17.98 -3.12
N ASN A 737 -51.32 18.93 -2.20
CA ASN A 737 -52.28 19.95 -1.81
C ASN A 737 -52.06 21.20 -2.71
N PRO A 738 -53.07 21.66 -3.48
CA PRO A 738 -52.94 22.80 -4.40
C PRO A 738 -52.55 24.12 -3.74
N ASP A 739 -53.03 24.40 -2.52
CA ASP A 739 -52.78 25.66 -1.84
C ASP A 739 -51.32 25.76 -1.37
N ARG A 740 -50.75 24.66 -0.87
CA ARG A 740 -49.30 24.56 -0.61
C ARG A 740 -48.45 24.66 -1.87
N ILE A 741 -48.97 24.25 -3.04
CA ILE A 741 -48.26 24.42 -4.31
C ILE A 741 -48.22 25.91 -4.70
N ARG A 742 -49.35 26.62 -4.55
CA ARG A 742 -49.43 28.08 -4.76
C ARG A 742 -48.51 28.84 -3.80
N GLU A 743 -48.61 28.54 -2.51
CA GLU A 743 -47.77 29.09 -1.44
C GLU A 743 -46.27 28.92 -1.72
N ASN A 744 -45.85 27.76 -2.23
CA ASN A 744 -44.45 27.49 -2.57
C ASN A 744 -43.97 28.22 -3.85
N ALA A 745 -44.87 28.73 -4.71
CA ALA A 745 -44.50 29.61 -5.83
C ALA A 745 -44.18 31.04 -5.35
N GLU A 746 -44.81 31.49 -4.27
CA GLU A 746 -44.63 32.79 -3.62
C GLU A 746 -43.33 32.87 -2.78
N ILE A 747 -42.25 32.21 -3.24
CA ILE A 747 -40.91 32.29 -2.64
C ILE A 747 -40.00 33.33 -3.32
N PHE A 748 -40.47 33.96 -4.41
CA PHE A 748 -39.67 34.90 -5.19
C PHE A 748 -39.90 36.37 -4.83
N ASP A 749 -41.02 36.71 -4.18
CA ASP A 749 -41.49 38.07 -3.89
C ASP A 749 -41.00 38.67 -2.56
N PHE A 750 -40.28 37.90 -1.74
CA PHE A 750 -39.63 38.34 -0.50
C PHE A 750 -38.16 37.90 -0.44
N SER A 751 -37.38 38.47 0.47
CA SER A 751 -36.02 38.03 0.78
C SER A 751 -35.84 37.83 2.29
N ILE A 752 -35.01 36.86 2.67
CA ILE A 752 -34.59 36.67 4.06
C ILE A 752 -33.46 37.67 4.34
N SER A 753 -33.39 38.26 5.54
CA SER A 753 -32.31 39.17 5.94
C SER A 753 -30.98 38.43 6.08
N ASP A 754 -29.83 39.08 5.90
CA ASP A 754 -28.52 38.43 6.06
C ASP A 754 -28.36 37.85 7.49
N SER A 755 -28.84 38.56 8.51
CA SER A 755 -28.82 38.07 9.89
C SER A 755 -29.72 36.84 10.10
N ASP A 756 -30.88 36.75 9.44
CA ASP A 756 -31.73 35.57 9.53
C ASP A 756 -31.21 34.41 8.65
N MET A 757 -30.52 34.71 7.54
CA MET A 757 -29.79 33.73 6.73
C MET A 757 -28.64 33.09 7.52
N ASP A 758 -27.87 33.88 8.27
CA ASP A 758 -26.82 33.38 9.17
C ASP A 758 -27.42 32.51 10.28
N ARG A 759 -28.52 32.96 10.91
CA ARG A 759 -29.21 32.19 11.97
C ARG A 759 -29.77 30.86 11.48
N LEU A 760 -30.28 30.79 10.25
CA LEU A 760 -30.68 29.54 9.63
C LEU A 760 -29.46 28.66 9.33
N SER A 761 -28.41 29.20 8.71
CA SER A 761 -27.21 28.43 8.35
C SER A 761 -26.44 27.91 9.57
N ALA A 762 -26.55 28.59 10.71
CA ALA A 762 -26.05 28.15 12.01
C ALA A 762 -26.83 26.98 12.65
N LEU A 763 -27.88 26.45 11.97
CA LEU A 763 -28.54 25.19 12.35
C LEU A 763 -27.76 23.95 11.88
N GLU A 764 -26.65 24.11 11.15
CA GLU A 764 -25.83 23.02 10.63
C GLU A 764 -25.41 22.03 11.73
N CYS A 765 -25.81 20.77 11.56
CA CYS A 765 -25.46 19.67 12.46
C CYS A 765 -25.26 18.34 11.71
N SER A 766 -25.10 18.41 10.38
CA SER A 766 -24.96 17.30 9.43
C SER A 766 -26.03 16.21 9.57
N HIS A 767 -27.24 16.60 10.00
CA HIS A 767 -28.37 15.70 10.16
C HIS A 767 -29.02 15.41 8.80
N ARG A 768 -29.20 14.13 8.46
CA ARG A 768 -29.90 13.70 7.22
C ARG A 768 -31.28 13.14 7.58
N TYR A 769 -32.32 13.65 6.92
CA TYR A 769 -33.65 13.03 6.96
C TYR A 769 -33.79 11.91 5.90
N CYS A 770 -32.91 11.90 4.91
CA CYS A 770 -32.76 10.84 3.92
C CYS A 770 -31.53 9.95 4.20
N TRP A 771 -31.31 8.97 3.34
CA TRP A 771 -30.28 7.94 3.51
C TRP A 771 -28.89 8.47 3.09
N ASP A 772 -27.82 7.96 3.71
CA ASP A 772 -26.46 8.51 3.60
C ASP A 772 -25.58 7.80 2.53
N PRO A 773 -25.15 8.49 1.45
CA PRO A 773 -24.28 7.92 0.43
C PRO A 773 -22.82 7.70 0.81
N SER A 774 -22.39 8.08 2.03
CA SER A 774 -20.99 7.93 2.49
C SER A 774 -20.45 6.49 2.43
N GLN A 775 -21.33 5.48 2.58
CA GLN A 775 -20.95 4.07 2.69
C GLN A 775 -20.82 3.35 1.33
N VAL A 776 -21.16 4.01 0.22
CA VAL A 776 -21.00 3.44 -1.12
C VAL A 776 -19.56 3.64 -1.60
N VAL A 777 -18.98 2.54 -2.09
CA VAL A 777 -17.66 2.45 -2.73
C VAL A 777 -17.83 2.38 -4.25
#